data_AF-A0A938IM21-F1
#
_entry.id   AF-A0A938IM21-F1
#
_cell.length_a   1.000
_cell.length_b   1.000
_cell.length_c   1.000
_cell.angle_alpha   90.00
_cell.angle_beta   90.00
_cell.angle_gamma   90.00
#
_symmetry.space_group_name_H-M   'P 1'
#
loop_
_entity.id
_entity.type
_entity.pdbx_description
1 polymer ?
#
loop_
_entity_poly.entity_id
_entity_poly.type
_entity_poly.pdbx_seq_one_letter_code
_entity_poly.pdbx_strand_id
1 'polypeptide(L)'
;MTTMNLSWWRAAAALAAFLAGVPAARAQPFTPRIGYVYPAGGRQGAALQVTVGGQYLSGANNVYISGTGVKSSVVEYARPLTPGEANNLREELTELLKKPKDAETFKGIAEIRRKLATFNRNITPAIAEIVTVEVTVAPDAEPGRRELRLMTPAGLSNPRVFCVGQLPEFSEKATTSITPPADPRQAAFRREPAAAPPDPDMNVTLPTVLNGQIIPGDVDRYRFQAGKGQRLVVAAGARELIPYLPDAVPGWFQAAMTLYDAQGKEVAYNDDFRFHPDPVLCYEIPADGQYVLEIQDAIYRGREDFVYRIAVGELPLVTSIFPLGGRAGTQTAVEVKGWNLPVAGLTQDNKDRAPGTYAISVRKGDLVSNSEPFAVDTLPECLEKEPNNLPAGAQPVTLPLIVNGRIDQPGDWDVFRLEGRAGDEIVAEVHARRLDSPLDSVLKLSDAAGRQLAFNDDHEDKGSGLNTHHADSLLTAVLPAGGTCYLHLGDAQRKGGAEYAYRLRISPPRPDFQLRVVPSSINVRGIATVPLTVYALRKDGFADKIALALKDAPAGFTLDGAQVPAGQDQVRITLTVPPTPTKEPLSLAMEGRAFIQAQEVVRPAAPAEDMMQAFAYRHLVGAEELKVAVSGRYLSKSTVRILGPAPVCIPAGKTARIQVSVPPVTPFGRLEFELSEPPDGIAIQKAAPDGALTQIVLESDAAKVKPGLKGNLIVNAFALRSQAPPPGKTQANQRRMLVGTLPAMPFEIVAP
;
A
#
# COMPACT_ATOMS: atom_id res chain seq x y z
N MET A 1 -43.12 3.42 -33.77
CA MET A 1 -43.90 3.06 -32.57
C MET A 1 -43.13 1.99 -31.82
N THR A 2 -42.21 2.39 -30.94
CA THR A 2 -42.41 2.52 -29.46
C THR A 2 -42.51 1.13 -28.83
N THR A 3 -41.52 0.64 -28.08
CA THR A 3 -41.06 1.22 -26.81
C THR A 3 -39.66 0.71 -26.43
N MET A 4 -38.69 1.63 -26.34
CA MET A 4 -37.46 1.46 -25.54
C MET A 4 -37.80 1.92 -24.12
N ASN A 5 -37.61 1.05 -23.13
CA ASN A 5 -38.01 1.31 -21.75
C ASN A 5 -36.82 1.80 -20.90
N LEU A 6 -37.06 2.91 -20.22
CA LEU A 6 -36.17 3.66 -19.34
C LEU A 6 -35.72 2.80 -18.14
N SER A 7 -34.43 2.48 -18.04
CA SER A 7 -33.82 2.09 -16.75
C SER A 7 -32.49 2.79 -16.44
N TRP A 8 -31.93 3.57 -17.37
CA TRP A 8 -30.60 4.19 -17.20
C TRP A 8 -30.59 5.55 -16.48
N TRP A 9 -31.74 6.14 -16.17
CA TRP A 9 -31.82 7.47 -15.55
C TRP A 9 -31.92 7.46 -14.02
N ARG A 10 -32.09 6.27 -13.39
CA ARG A 10 -32.14 6.16 -11.91
C ARG A 10 -30.77 5.89 -11.27
N ALA A 11 -29.75 5.50 -12.04
CA ALA A 11 -28.38 5.35 -11.55
C ALA A 11 -27.64 6.70 -11.40
N ALA A 12 -28.01 7.71 -12.17
CA ALA A 12 -27.37 9.04 -12.13
C ALA A 12 -27.77 9.90 -10.91
N ALA A 13 -28.94 9.64 -10.31
CA ALA A 13 -29.42 10.37 -9.13
C ALA A 13 -28.91 9.79 -7.80
N ALA A 14 -28.44 8.54 -7.78
CA ALA A 14 -27.82 7.93 -6.60
C ALA A 14 -26.34 8.32 -6.42
N LEU A 15 -25.69 8.79 -7.49
CA LEU A 15 -24.29 9.25 -7.45
C LEU A 15 -24.12 10.65 -6.83
N ALA A 16 -25.19 11.46 -6.80
CA ALA A 16 -25.16 12.81 -6.23
C ALA A 16 -25.39 12.83 -4.69
N ALA A 17 -25.89 11.75 -4.11
CA ALA A 17 -26.13 11.64 -2.66
C ALA A 17 -24.99 10.96 -1.88
N PHE A 18 -24.01 10.37 -2.58
CA PHE A 18 -22.82 9.75 -1.96
C PHE A 18 -21.59 10.68 -1.84
N LEU A 19 -21.75 11.97 -2.19
CA LEU A 19 -20.70 12.99 -2.07
C LEU A 19 -20.72 13.76 -0.73
N ALA A 20 -21.57 13.37 0.22
CA ALA A 20 -21.75 14.06 1.51
C ALA A 20 -21.19 13.31 2.74
N GLY A 21 -20.20 12.43 2.51
CA GLY A 21 -19.53 11.68 3.58
C GLY A 21 -18.06 11.49 3.28
N VAL A 22 -17.32 12.59 3.09
CA VAL A 22 -15.85 12.53 3.12
C VAL A 22 -15.47 12.45 4.61
N PRO A 23 -15.00 11.31 5.16
CA PRO A 23 -14.37 11.35 6.46
C PRO A 23 -13.17 12.28 6.32
N ALA A 24 -13.16 13.33 7.15
CA ALA A 24 -12.07 14.30 7.23
C ALA A 24 -10.81 13.66 7.87
N ALA A 25 -10.31 12.58 7.27
CA ALA A 25 -8.98 12.05 7.54
C ALA A 25 -7.95 12.90 6.81
N ARG A 26 -7.79 14.14 7.28
CA ARG A 26 -6.57 14.95 7.05
C ARG A 26 -5.87 15.16 8.38
N ALA A 27 -5.33 14.07 8.90
CA ALA A 27 -4.28 14.15 9.91
C ALA A 27 -3.11 14.94 9.29
N GLN A 28 -2.80 16.09 9.90
CA GLN A 28 -1.71 17.01 9.59
C GLN A 28 -1.76 17.66 8.19
N PRO A 29 -2.39 18.85 8.06
CA PRO A 29 -2.21 19.64 6.86
C PRO A 29 -0.71 19.88 6.64
N PHE A 30 -0.25 19.69 5.39
CA PHE A 30 1.14 19.90 4.95
C PHE A 30 2.18 18.82 5.33
N THR A 31 1.78 17.58 5.62
CA THR A 31 2.74 16.47 5.77
C THR A 31 3.39 16.12 4.43
N PRO A 32 4.73 16.02 4.32
CA PRO A 32 5.40 15.64 3.08
C PRO A 32 4.87 14.30 2.58
N ARG A 33 4.58 14.22 1.28
CA ARG A 33 4.20 12.97 0.63
C ARG A 33 4.96 12.76 -0.66
N ILE A 34 5.47 11.55 -0.84
CA ILE A 34 6.12 11.10 -2.09
C ILE A 34 5.07 10.39 -2.93
N GLY A 35 4.86 10.89 -4.15
CA GLY A 35 4.05 10.22 -5.17
C GLY A 35 4.86 9.16 -5.91
N TYR A 36 6.07 9.50 -6.36
CA TYR A 36 6.94 8.60 -7.12
C TYR A 36 8.44 8.81 -6.85
N VAL A 37 9.24 7.83 -7.26
CA VAL A 37 10.71 7.84 -7.25
C VAL A 37 11.17 7.38 -8.63
N TYR A 38 12.07 8.12 -9.29
CA TYR A 38 12.55 7.84 -10.63
C TYR A 38 14.06 8.14 -10.81
N PRO A 39 14.88 7.22 -11.34
CA PRO A 39 14.59 5.80 -11.46
C PRO A 39 14.25 5.22 -10.08
N ALA A 40 13.35 4.24 -10.04
CA ALA A 40 12.88 3.63 -8.78
C ALA A 40 13.88 2.62 -8.20
N GLY A 41 15.18 2.82 -8.39
CA GLY A 41 16.23 1.90 -7.96
C GLY A 41 17.59 2.17 -8.63
N GLY A 42 18.59 1.39 -8.25
CA GLY A 42 19.95 1.47 -8.78
C GLY A 42 20.75 0.17 -8.62
N ARG A 43 21.75 -0.03 -9.48
CA ARG A 43 22.64 -1.21 -9.44
C ARG A 43 23.61 -1.14 -8.26
N GLN A 44 23.91 -2.30 -7.67
CA GLN A 44 25.08 -2.49 -6.80
C GLN A 44 26.35 -1.85 -7.38
N GLY A 45 27.08 -1.12 -6.52
CA GLY A 45 28.31 -0.42 -6.88
C GLY A 45 28.14 0.84 -7.72
N ALA A 46 26.91 1.29 -8.01
CA ALA A 46 26.66 2.50 -8.78
C ALA A 46 26.37 3.71 -7.89
N ALA A 47 26.68 4.90 -8.42
CA ALA A 47 26.15 6.16 -7.95
C ALA A 47 25.24 6.76 -9.04
N LEU A 48 24.09 7.29 -8.65
CA LEU A 48 23.07 7.79 -9.55
C LEU A 48 22.29 8.95 -8.94
N GLN A 49 21.66 9.75 -9.80
CA GLN A 49 20.67 10.74 -9.40
C GLN A 49 19.27 10.15 -9.49
N VAL A 50 18.46 10.46 -8.49
CA VAL A 50 17.08 10.01 -8.33
C VAL A 50 16.18 11.23 -8.15
N THR A 51 15.18 11.37 -8.99
CA THR A 51 14.10 12.34 -8.92
C THR A 51 12.99 11.79 -8.04
N VAL A 52 12.61 12.53 -7.01
CA VAL A 52 11.50 12.21 -6.11
C VAL A 52 10.41 13.26 -6.28
N GLY A 53 9.27 12.86 -6.83
CA GLY A 53 8.12 13.73 -7.03
C GLY A 53 7.08 13.59 -5.93
N GLY A 54 6.50 14.70 -5.49
CA GLY A 54 5.56 14.69 -4.38
C GLY A 54 4.92 16.05 -4.08
N GLN A 55 4.46 16.21 -2.84
CA GLN A 55 3.88 17.44 -2.33
C GLN A 55 4.39 17.74 -0.92
N TYR A 56 4.52 19.03 -0.59
CA TYR A 56 5.03 19.50 0.70
C TYR A 56 6.47 19.01 0.99
N LEU A 57 7.28 18.91 -0.06
CA LEU A 57 8.68 18.50 -0.03
C LEU A 57 9.64 19.68 0.22
N SER A 58 9.14 20.92 0.22
CA SER A 58 9.90 22.13 0.53
C SER A 58 10.82 21.98 1.75
N GLY A 59 12.11 22.27 1.54
CA GLY A 59 13.14 22.19 2.57
C GLY A 59 13.64 20.78 2.86
N ALA A 60 13.36 19.80 1.98
CA ALA A 60 13.94 18.47 2.07
C ALA A 60 15.44 18.53 2.37
N ASN A 61 15.87 17.83 3.41
CA ASN A 61 17.24 17.95 3.94
C ASN A 61 17.92 16.60 4.18
N ASN A 62 17.16 15.49 4.18
CA ASN A 62 17.73 14.16 4.30
C ASN A 62 16.86 13.11 3.61
N VAL A 63 17.48 11.99 3.25
CA VAL A 63 16.84 10.83 2.61
C VAL A 63 17.19 9.58 3.40
N TYR A 64 16.18 8.75 3.67
CA TYR A 64 16.33 7.49 4.37
C TYR A 64 15.88 6.36 3.44
N ILE A 65 16.77 5.40 3.19
CA ILE A 65 16.48 4.19 2.41
C ILE A 65 16.65 3.01 3.35
N SER A 66 15.65 2.12 3.44
CA SER A 66 15.68 0.96 4.34
C SER A 66 16.82 -0.02 3.97
N GLY A 67 17.12 -0.94 4.89
CA GLY A 67 18.22 -1.88 4.75
C GLY A 67 19.60 -1.23 4.89
N THR A 68 20.64 -1.98 4.54
CA THR A 68 22.04 -1.56 4.63
C THR A 68 22.64 -1.38 3.24
N GLY A 69 23.80 -0.72 3.16
CA GLY A 69 24.56 -0.61 1.91
C GLY A 69 24.09 0.48 0.94
N VAL A 70 23.15 1.34 1.31
CA VAL A 70 22.73 2.49 0.48
C VAL A 70 23.01 3.80 1.21
N LYS A 71 23.68 4.74 0.53
CA LYS A 71 23.92 6.11 1.01
C LYS A 71 23.18 7.09 0.12
N SER A 72 22.69 8.18 0.69
CA SER A 72 21.94 9.18 -0.06
C SER A 72 22.07 10.59 0.50
N SER A 73 21.94 11.59 -0.37
CA SER A 73 21.91 13.01 0.00
C SER A 73 21.00 13.82 -0.91
N VAL A 74 20.34 14.84 -0.36
CA VAL A 74 19.53 15.78 -1.15
C VAL A 74 20.45 16.75 -1.90
N VAL A 75 20.22 16.91 -3.20
CA VAL A 75 21.01 17.78 -4.08
C VAL A 75 20.25 19.06 -4.41
N GLU A 76 19.00 18.91 -4.86
CA GLU A 76 18.19 20.03 -5.35
C GLU A 76 16.73 19.85 -4.95
N TYR A 77 16.03 20.98 -4.82
CA TYR A 77 14.58 21.03 -4.67
C TYR A 77 14.00 22.04 -5.66
N ALA A 78 12.95 21.63 -6.36
CA ALA A 78 12.22 22.45 -7.31
C ALA A 78 10.71 22.39 -7.03
N ARG A 79 10.02 23.51 -7.24
CA ARG A 79 8.56 23.59 -7.19
C ARG A 79 8.01 24.41 -8.35
N PRO A 80 6.73 24.22 -8.71
CA PRO A 80 6.11 25.06 -9.72
C PRO A 80 6.01 26.51 -9.26
N LEU A 81 6.03 27.41 -10.25
CA LEU A 81 5.76 28.82 -10.03
C LEU A 81 4.28 29.04 -9.69
N THR A 82 4.01 29.89 -8.71
CA THR A 82 2.66 30.38 -8.46
C THR A 82 2.22 31.36 -9.56
N PRO A 83 0.90 31.58 -9.76
CA PRO A 83 0.42 32.57 -10.73
C PRO A 83 0.96 33.99 -10.48
N GLY A 84 1.14 34.37 -9.20
CA GLY A 84 1.74 35.66 -8.83
C GLY A 84 3.22 35.75 -9.20
N GLU A 85 4.01 34.73 -8.88
CA GLU A 85 5.43 34.68 -9.27
C GLU A 85 5.62 34.70 -10.79
N ALA A 86 4.77 33.98 -11.53
CA ALA A 86 4.79 34.01 -12.99
C ALA A 86 4.43 35.40 -13.54
N ASN A 87 3.50 36.12 -12.93
CA ASN A 87 3.18 37.49 -13.33
C ASN A 87 4.35 38.44 -13.04
N ASN A 88 4.96 38.36 -11.85
CA ASN A 88 6.13 39.16 -11.50
C ASN A 88 7.30 38.91 -12.47
N LEU A 89 7.54 37.65 -12.84
CA LEU A 89 8.56 37.30 -13.85
C LEU A 89 8.23 37.86 -15.24
N ARG A 90 6.95 37.92 -15.64
CA ARG A 90 6.55 38.55 -16.92
C ARG A 90 6.77 40.06 -16.91
N GLU A 91 6.50 40.70 -15.78
CA GLU A 91 6.77 42.13 -15.59
C GLU A 91 8.28 42.41 -15.63
N GLU A 92 9.07 41.61 -14.91
CA GLU A 92 10.54 41.71 -14.92
C GLU A 92 11.12 41.46 -16.31
N LEU A 93 10.61 40.46 -17.05
CA LEU A 93 10.98 40.21 -18.44
C LEU A 93 10.67 41.44 -19.32
N THR A 94 9.54 42.09 -19.11
CA THR A 94 9.15 43.29 -19.85
C THR A 94 10.11 44.45 -19.57
N GLU A 95 10.54 44.62 -18.32
CA GLU A 95 11.54 45.63 -17.96
C GLU A 95 12.94 45.31 -18.49
N LEU A 96 13.39 44.05 -18.44
CA LEU A 96 14.68 43.64 -19.03
C LEU A 96 14.69 43.83 -20.55
N LEU A 97 13.57 43.62 -21.24
CA LEU A 97 13.47 43.85 -22.69
C LEU A 97 13.61 45.33 -23.08
N LYS A 98 13.44 46.27 -22.14
CA LYS A 98 13.66 47.71 -22.34
C LYS A 98 15.12 48.14 -22.12
N LYS A 99 15.96 47.29 -21.51
CA LYS A 99 17.38 47.58 -21.24
C LYS A 99 18.26 47.34 -22.49
N PRO A 100 19.47 47.93 -22.54
CA PRO A 100 20.44 47.64 -23.60
C PRO A 100 20.74 46.13 -23.70
N LYS A 101 20.83 45.60 -24.92
CA LYS A 101 21.05 44.17 -25.17
C LYS A 101 22.52 43.76 -24.97
N ASP A 102 23.01 43.90 -23.75
CA ASP A 102 24.31 43.39 -23.33
C ASP A 102 24.21 41.91 -22.88
N ALA A 103 25.37 41.29 -22.64
CA ALA A 103 25.46 39.88 -22.27
C ALA A 103 24.70 39.54 -20.98
N GLU A 104 24.66 40.47 -20.02
CA GLU A 104 23.99 40.29 -18.74
C GLU A 104 22.46 40.35 -18.88
N THR A 105 21.95 41.30 -19.69
CA THR A 105 20.53 41.41 -20.02
C THR A 105 20.04 40.20 -20.81
N PHE A 106 20.84 39.70 -21.77
CA PHE A 106 20.52 38.46 -22.49
C PHE A 106 20.46 37.24 -21.55
N LYS A 107 21.38 37.13 -20.60
CA LYS A 107 21.40 36.07 -19.60
C LYS A 107 20.16 36.13 -18.70
N GLY A 108 19.79 37.32 -18.21
CA GLY A 108 18.58 37.53 -17.40
C GLY A 108 17.30 37.19 -18.17
N ILE A 109 17.17 37.62 -19.43
CA ILE A 109 16.04 37.28 -20.30
C ILE A 109 15.95 35.76 -20.50
N ALA A 110 17.06 35.09 -20.78
CA ALA A 110 17.10 33.65 -20.97
C ALA A 110 16.70 32.89 -19.70
N GLU A 111 17.16 33.34 -18.54
CA GLU A 111 16.81 32.75 -17.24
C GLU A 111 15.33 32.91 -16.91
N ILE A 112 14.76 34.11 -17.08
CA ILE A 112 13.34 34.36 -16.82
C ILE A 112 12.46 33.55 -17.79
N ARG A 113 12.83 33.49 -19.08
CA ARG A 113 12.11 32.66 -20.06
C ARG A 113 12.14 31.18 -19.67
N ARG A 114 13.30 30.67 -19.22
CA ARG A 114 13.44 29.29 -18.72
C ARG A 114 12.55 29.05 -17.50
N LYS A 115 12.48 29.97 -16.54
CA LYS A 115 11.59 29.87 -15.38
C LYS A 115 10.11 29.92 -15.79
N LEU A 116 9.72 30.85 -16.67
CA LEU A 116 8.34 30.95 -17.15
C LEU A 116 7.89 29.73 -17.95
N ALA A 117 8.81 29.00 -18.60
CA ALA A 117 8.50 27.76 -19.31
C ALA A 117 8.05 26.63 -18.36
N THR A 118 8.39 26.69 -17.06
CA THR A 118 7.93 25.69 -16.07
C THR A 118 6.57 26.03 -15.45
N PHE A 119 5.97 27.17 -15.79
CA PHE A 119 4.65 27.55 -15.29
C PHE A 119 3.54 26.83 -16.04
N ASN A 120 2.94 25.81 -15.41
CA ASN A 120 1.68 25.21 -15.85
C ASN A 120 0.57 25.43 -14.81
N ARG A 121 -0.65 25.69 -15.28
CA ARG A 121 -1.85 25.82 -14.44
C ARG A 121 -2.53 24.48 -14.17
N ASN A 122 -2.23 23.44 -14.94
CA ASN A 122 -2.84 22.11 -14.86
C ASN A 122 -1.86 21.08 -14.28
N ILE A 123 -1.29 21.36 -13.10
CA ILE A 123 -0.35 20.45 -12.43
C ILE A 123 -1.11 19.64 -11.38
N THR A 124 -0.86 18.34 -11.30
CA THR A 124 -1.35 17.48 -10.22
C THR A 124 -0.59 17.80 -8.92
N PRO A 125 -1.22 18.41 -7.90
CA PRO A 125 -0.50 18.90 -6.72
C PRO A 125 0.29 17.81 -5.99
N ALA A 126 -0.22 16.56 -6.01
CA ALA A 126 0.36 15.43 -5.30
C ALA A 126 1.76 15.02 -5.76
N ILE A 127 2.19 15.47 -6.95
CA ILE A 127 3.47 15.14 -7.57
C ILE A 127 4.20 16.39 -8.12
N ALA A 128 3.72 17.57 -7.73
CA ALA A 128 4.11 18.84 -8.32
C ALA A 128 5.52 19.31 -7.89
N GLU A 129 5.92 18.98 -6.66
CA GLU A 129 7.23 19.31 -6.12
C GLU A 129 8.22 18.20 -6.42
N ILE A 130 9.46 18.56 -6.73
CA ILE A 130 10.53 17.64 -7.11
C ILE A 130 11.72 17.84 -6.18
N VAL A 131 12.29 16.73 -5.71
CA VAL A 131 13.57 16.69 -5.00
C VAL A 131 14.51 15.78 -5.78
N THR A 132 15.70 16.29 -6.10
CA THR A 132 16.79 15.49 -6.68
C THR A 132 17.68 14.98 -5.58
N VAL A 133 17.93 13.67 -5.58
CA VAL A 133 18.70 12.94 -4.59
C VAL A 133 19.87 12.26 -5.28
N GLU A 134 21.05 12.37 -4.71
CA GLU A 134 22.18 11.49 -5.08
C GLU A 134 22.13 10.23 -4.22
N VAL A 135 22.23 9.08 -4.87
CA VAL A 135 22.23 7.76 -4.22
C VAL A 135 23.51 7.04 -4.62
N THR A 136 24.15 6.37 -3.65
CA THR A 136 25.27 5.45 -3.87
C THR A 136 24.92 4.10 -3.28
N VAL A 137 24.92 3.06 -4.11
CA VAL A 137 24.64 1.69 -3.73
C VAL A 137 25.97 0.94 -3.58
N ALA A 138 26.22 0.36 -2.42
CA ALA A 138 27.42 -0.42 -2.18
C ALA A 138 27.44 -1.70 -3.03
N PRO A 139 28.62 -2.21 -3.42
CA PRO A 139 28.73 -3.46 -4.19
C PRO A 139 28.11 -4.68 -3.49
N ASP A 140 28.10 -4.69 -2.16
CA ASP A 140 27.60 -5.76 -1.29
C ASP A 140 26.20 -5.48 -0.72
N ALA A 141 25.54 -4.40 -1.13
CA ALA A 141 24.17 -4.10 -0.71
C ALA A 141 23.23 -5.22 -1.18
N GLU A 142 22.50 -5.89 -0.29
CA GLU A 142 21.61 -6.99 -0.67
C GLU A 142 20.63 -6.58 -1.79
N PRO A 143 20.40 -7.37 -2.84
CA PRO A 143 19.39 -7.06 -3.84
C PRO A 143 17.97 -6.98 -3.26
N GLY A 144 17.07 -6.29 -3.98
CA GLY A 144 15.64 -6.28 -3.68
C GLY A 144 15.06 -4.90 -3.36
N ARG A 145 13.78 -4.88 -3.02
CA ARG A 145 13.02 -3.67 -2.69
C ARG A 145 13.49 -3.06 -1.37
N ARG A 146 13.37 -1.73 -1.27
CA ARG A 146 13.64 -0.88 -0.10
C ARG A 146 12.58 0.21 0.01
N GLU A 147 12.45 0.79 1.20
CA GLU A 147 11.63 1.97 1.44
C GLU A 147 12.47 3.24 1.41
N LEU A 148 12.16 4.17 0.51
CA LEU A 148 12.69 5.53 0.47
C LEU A 148 11.73 6.49 1.17
N ARG A 149 12.26 7.32 2.07
CA ARG A 149 11.55 8.43 2.74
C ARG A 149 12.36 9.72 2.69
N LEU A 150 11.69 10.86 2.57
CA LEU A 150 12.30 12.19 2.62
C LEU A 150 11.98 12.88 3.95
N MET A 151 12.98 13.53 4.54
CA MET A 151 12.79 14.42 5.69
C MET A 151 12.75 15.87 5.24
N THR A 152 11.77 16.61 5.75
CA THR A 152 11.59 18.05 5.56
C THR A 152 11.34 18.71 6.93
N PRO A 153 11.35 20.05 7.03
CA PRO A 153 10.93 20.75 8.24
C PRO A 153 9.49 20.46 8.68
N ALA A 154 8.64 19.96 7.77
CA ALA A 154 7.27 19.56 8.07
C ALA A 154 7.16 18.10 8.54
N GLY A 155 8.20 17.27 8.35
CA GLY A 155 8.25 15.89 8.83
C GLY A 155 8.92 14.92 7.85
N LEU A 156 8.78 13.63 8.12
CA LEU A 156 9.14 12.49 7.28
C LEU A 156 7.98 12.11 6.35
N SER A 157 8.28 11.83 5.09
CA SER A 157 7.27 11.39 4.12
C SER A 157 6.79 9.97 4.36
N ASN A 158 5.70 9.56 3.70
CA ASN A 158 5.36 8.14 3.50
C ASN A 158 6.50 7.40 2.76
N PRO A 159 6.55 6.05 2.82
CA PRO A 159 7.54 5.29 2.08
C PRO A 159 7.18 5.23 0.59
N ARG A 160 8.20 5.09 -0.25
CA ARG A 160 8.06 4.70 -1.65
C ARG A 160 9.15 3.71 -2.03
N VAL A 161 8.89 2.84 -3.00
CA VAL A 161 9.82 1.76 -3.36
C VAL A 161 11.09 2.31 -4.00
N PHE A 162 12.23 1.78 -3.58
CA PHE A 162 13.52 1.91 -4.25
C PHE A 162 14.17 0.51 -4.35
N CYS A 163 14.58 0.09 -5.54
CA CYS A 163 15.12 -1.26 -5.76
C CYS A 163 16.65 -1.25 -5.83
N VAL A 164 17.30 -2.11 -5.04
CA VAL A 164 18.73 -2.44 -5.22
C VAL A 164 18.82 -3.57 -6.25
N GLY A 165 19.37 -3.27 -7.42
CA GLY A 165 19.49 -4.20 -8.55
C GLY A 165 20.91 -4.75 -8.75
N GLN A 166 21.02 -5.78 -9.57
CA GLN A 166 22.32 -6.42 -9.91
C GLN A 166 22.75 -6.20 -11.36
N LEU A 167 21.83 -5.77 -12.21
CA LEU A 167 22.05 -5.63 -13.65
C LEU A 167 22.48 -4.19 -14.00
N PRO A 168 23.23 -3.98 -15.09
CA PRO A 168 23.38 -2.67 -15.71
C PRO A 168 22.02 -1.95 -15.84
N GLU A 169 21.99 -0.64 -15.69
CA GLU A 169 20.75 0.14 -15.82
C GLU A 169 20.88 1.14 -16.97
N PHE A 170 19.84 1.22 -17.80
CA PHE A 170 19.62 2.31 -18.74
C PHE A 170 18.37 3.04 -18.31
N SER A 171 18.44 4.37 -18.28
CA SER A 171 17.33 5.20 -17.83
C SER A 171 17.07 6.28 -18.87
N GLU A 172 15.80 6.50 -19.16
CA GLU A 172 15.38 7.70 -19.87
C GLU A 172 15.71 8.95 -19.06
N LYS A 173 15.76 10.09 -19.73
CA LYS A 173 15.86 11.36 -19.02
C LYS A 173 14.59 11.58 -18.23
N ALA A 174 14.74 11.87 -16.94
CA ALA A 174 13.60 12.19 -16.08
C ALA A 174 12.76 13.30 -16.71
N THR A 175 11.46 13.06 -16.84
CA THR A 175 10.54 14.09 -17.31
C THR A 175 10.24 15.02 -16.15
N THR A 176 10.98 16.13 -16.07
CA THR A 176 10.76 17.21 -15.10
C THR A 176 9.90 18.34 -15.65
N SER A 177 9.58 18.28 -16.94
CA SER A 177 8.91 19.33 -17.69
C SER A 177 7.45 19.00 -17.92
N ILE A 178 6.63 19.89 -17.37
CA ILE A 178 5.20 20.00 -17.58
C ILE A 178 4.94 20.47 -19.02
N THR A 179 5.24 19.63 -20.00
CA THR A 179 5.01 19.94 -21.40
C THR A 179 3.56 19.58 -21.71
N PRO A 180 2.72 20.50 -22.23
CA PRO A 180 1.40 20.09 -22.70
C PRO A 180 1.60 19.00 -23.76
N PRO A 181 0.70 17.99 -23.82
CA PRO A 181 0.78 16.99 -24.85
C PRO A 181 0.87 17.66 -26.22
N ALA A 182 1.66 17.09 -27.12
CA ALA A 182 1.58 17.44 -28.53
C ALA A 182 0.11 17.35 -28.97
N ASP A 183 -0.33 18.27 -29.84
CA ASP A 183 -1.71 18.34 -30.32
C ASP A 183 -2.24 16.93 -30.66
N PRO A 184 -3.32 16.44 -30.02
CA PRO A 184 -3.88 15.11 -30.28
C PRO A 184 -4.17 14.86 -31.77
N ARG A 185 -4.35 15.92 -32.56
CA ARG A 185 -4.53 15.85 -34.01
C ARG A 185 -3.29 15.42 -34.78
N GLN A 186 -2.08 15.52 -34.20
CA GLN A 186 -0.84 15.05 -34.83
C GLN A 186 -0.59 13.55 -34.61
N ALA A 187 -1.09 12.96 -33.51
CA ALA A 187 -0.97 11.53 -33.24
C ALA A 187 -2.02 10.68 -33.98
N ALA A 188 -3.21 11.23 -34.25
CA ALA A 188 -4.35 10.50 -34.80
C ALA A 188 -4.24 10.07 -36.28
N PHE A 189 -3.14 10.39 -36.98
CA PHE A 189 -3.04 10.13 -38.43
C PHE A 189 -1.75 9.45 -38.91
N ARG A 190 -1.01 8.73 -38.05
CA ARG A 190 -0.03 7.76 -38.55
C ARG A 190 -0.60 6.34 -38.51
N ARG A 191 -1.36 5.99 -39.55
CA ARG A 191 -1.33 4.62 -40.05
C ARG A 191 -0.04 4.47 -40.83
N GLU A 192 1.03 4.06 -40.16
CA GLU A 192 2.23 3.63 -40.88
C GLU A 192 1.92 2.31 -41.61
N PRO A 193 2.30 2.19 -42.88
CA PRO A 193 2.21 0.92 -43.59
C PRO A 193 3.16 -0.09 -42.94
N ALA A 194 2.74 -1.36 -42.87
CA ALA A 194 3.58 -2.44 -42.38
C ALA A 194 4.81 -2.62 -43.28
N ALA A 195 5.98 -2.08 -42.88
CA ALA A 195 7.32 -2.44 -43.34
C ALA A 195 8.42 -1.59 -42.62
N ALA A 196 8.77 -1.96 -41.39
CA ALA A 196 10.03 -1.71 -40.65
C ALA A 196 9.74 -1.86 -39.14
N PRO A 197 10.69 -2.30 -38.29
CA PRO A 197 10.52 -2.20 -36.84
C PRO A 197 10.42 -0.72 -36.44
N PRO A 198 9.56 -0.37 -35.47
CA PRO A 198 9.41 1.01 -35.03
C PRO A 198 10.76 1.56 -34.51
N ASP A 199 11.01 2.84 -34.74
CA ASP A 199 12.25 3.49 -34.32
C ASP A 199 12.39 3.46 -32.79
N PRO A 200 13.52 2.99 -32.23
CA PRO A 200 13.72 2.91 -30.79
C PRO A 200 14.13 4.26 -30.23
N ASP A 201 13.72 4.51 -28.99
CA ASP A 201 14.17 5.66 -28.21
C ASP A 201 15.59 5.43 -27.68
N MET A 202 15.95 4.17 -27.41
CA MET A 202 17.27 3.81 -26.89
C MET A 202 17.79 2.45 -27.36
N ASN A 203 19.09 2.36 -27.61
CA ASN A 203 19.81 1.10 -27.81
C ASN A 203 20.41 0.62 -26.48
N VAL A 204 20.22 -0.66 -26.14
CA VAL A 204 20.67 -1.25 -24.87
C VAL A 204 21.37 -2.60 -25.08
N THR A 205 22.09 -3.05 -24.06
CA THR A 205 22.80 -4.34 -24.07
C THR A 205 22.26 -5.25 -22.98
N LEU A 206 22.00 -6.52 -23.31
CA LEU A 206 21.50 -7.51 -22.35
C LEU A 206 22.64 -8.22 -21.59
N PRO A 207 22.41 -8.66 -20.33
CA PRO A 207 21.22 -8.40 -19.52
C PRO A 207 21.22 -6.97 -18.93
N THR A 208 20.03 -6.40 -18.70
CA THR A 208 19.89 -5.03 -18.19
C THR A 208 18.59 -4.79 -17.44
N VAL A 209 18.53 -3.68 -16.69
CA VAL A 209 17.29 -3.02 -16.26
C VAL A 209 17.06 -1.75 -17.10
N LEU A 210 15.82 -1.52 -17.48
CA LEU A 210 15.33 -0.33 -18.17
C LEU A 210 14.48 0.49 -17.20
N ASN A 211 14.71 1.79 -17.10
CA ASN A 211 13.91 2.71 -16.29
C ASN A 211 13.29 3.77 -17.19
N GLY A 212 11.98 3.99 -17.07
CA GLY A 212 11.29 5.08 -17.76
C GLY A 212 10.03 5.57 -17.06
N GLN A 213 9.38 6.54 -17.68
CA GLN A 213 8.13 7.16 -17.22
C GLN A 213 7.18 7.33 -18.40
N ILE A 214 6.00 6.72 -18.36
CA ILE A 214 5.00 6.91 -19.42
C ILE A 214 4.25 8.23 -19.21
N ILE A 215 4.41 9.17 -20.14
CA ILE A 215 3.69 10.45 -20.20
C ILE A 215 2.42 10.27 -21.07
N PRO A 216 1.37 11.14 -21.02
CA PRO A 216 0.15 10.89 -21.78
C PRO A 216 0.35 10.63 -23.28
N GLY A 217 -0.11 9.47 -23.75
CA GLY A 217 0.01 9.04 -25.15
C GLY A 217 1.39 8.53 -25.55
N ASP A 218 2.32 8.44 -24.59
CA ASP A 218 3.70 8.02 -24.83
C ASP A 218 3.82 6.49 -24.95
N VAL A 219 4.86 6.07 -25.66
CA VAL A 219 5.21 4.66 -25.89
C VAL A 219 6.73 4.57 -26.01
N ASP A 220 7.37 3.88 -25.07
CA ASP A 220 8.82 3.79 -25.01
C ASP A 220 9.33 2.53 -25.70
N ARG A 221 10.41 2.66 -26.47
CA ARG A 221 10.99 1.59 -27.29
C ARG A 221 12.48 1.41 -27.09
N TYR A 222 12.87 0.16 -26.84
CA TYR A 222 14.23 -0.24 -26.53
C TYR A 222 14.73 -1.29 -27.51
N ARG A 223 15.80 -0.99 -28.23
CA ARG A 223 16.43 -1.93 -29.18
C ARG A 223 17.60 -2.66 -28.54
N PHE A 224 17.66 -3.97 -28.74
CA PHE A 224 18.78 -4.82 -28.31
C PHE A 224 19.07 -5.93 -29.33
N GLN A 225 20.23 -6.57 -29.17
CA GLN A 225 20.60 -7.77 -29.93
C GLN A 225 20.27 -9.02 -29.11
N ALA A 226 19.74 -10.05 -29.77
CA ALA A 226 19.52 -11.36 -29.16
C ALA A 226 19.93 -12.49 -30.12
N GLY A 227 20.33 -13.62 -29.54
CA GLY A 227 20.77 -14.80 -30.28
C GLY A 227 19.71 -15.89 -30.33
N LYS A 228 19.69 -16.69 -31.40
CA LYS A 228 18.81 -17.85 -31.55
C LYS A 228 18.97 -18.83 -30.37
N GLY A 229 17.85 -19.29 -29.83
CA GLY A 229 17.79 -20.20 -28.68
C GLY A 229 17.98 -19.51 -27.32
N GLN A 230 18.28 -18.20 -27.31
CA GLN A 230 18.34 -17.42 -26.08
C GLN A 230 16.96 -17.41 -25.40
N ARG A 231 16.92 -17.76 -24.11
CA ARG A 231 15.68 -17.82 -23.33
C ARG A 231 15.46 -16.50 -22.59
N LEU A 232 14.86 -15.54 -23.28
CA LEU A 232 14.65 -14.18 -22.81
C LEU A 232 13.57 -14.14 -21.71
N VAL A 233 13.87 -13.45 -20.62
CA VAL A 233 12.92 -13.00 -19.59
C VAL A 233 12.85 -11.48 -19.67
N VAL A 234 11.63 -10.95 -19.73
CA VAL A 234 11.30 -9.52 -19.68
C VAL A 234 10.29 -9.35 -18.55
N ALA A 235 10.71 -8.80 -17.41
CA ALA A 235 9.86 -8.63 -16.23
C ALA A 235 9.72 -7.15 -15.90
N ALA A 236 8.53 -6.59 -16.08
CA ALA A 236 8.21 -5.22 -15.71
C ALA A 236 7.80 -5.15 -14.24
N GLY A 237 8.25 -4.11 -13.56
CA GLY A 237 7.72 -3.63 -12.29
C GLY A 237 7.16 -2.24 -12.49
N ALA A 238 5.86 -2.07 -12.25
CA ALA A 238 5.17 -0.79 -12.36
C ALA A 238 4.25 -0.60 -11.17
N ARG A 239 3.20 -1.42 -11.05
CA ARG A 239 2.31 -1.48 -9.89
C ARG A 239 3.08 -1.84 -8.62
N GLU A 240 4.10 -2.70 -8.67
CA GLU A 240 4.89 -3.00 -7.47
C GLU A 240 5.67 -1.79 -6.94
N LEU A 241 6.00 -0.82 -7.80
CA LEU A 241 6.70 0.42 -7.45
C LEU A 241 5.72 1.44 -6.85
N ILE A 242 4.53 1.53 -7.46
CA ILE A 242 3.46 2.45 -7.09
C ILE A 242 2.13 1.65 -7.08
N PRO A 243 1.79 1.02 -5.93
CA PRO A 243 0.67 0.08 -5.84
C PRO A 243 -0.68 0.65 -6.25
N TYR A 244 -0.97 1.87 -5.80
CA TYR A 244 -2.22 2.54 -6.09
C TYR A 244 -2.05 4.02 -6.41
N LEU A 245 -2.72 4.42 -7.47
CA LEU A 245 -2.94 5.80 -7.90
C LEU A 245 -4.38 6.19 -7.52
N PRO A 246 -4.56 7.24 -6.69
CA PRO A 246 -5.86 7.61 -6.18
C PRO A 246 -6.80 8.19 -7.24
N ASP A 247 -6.25 8.75 -8.31
CA ASP A 247 -6.94 9.56 -9.31
C ASP A 247 -6.78 9.03 -10.74
N ALA A 248 -6.46 7.75 -10.88
CA ALA A 248 -6.42 7.03 -12.14
C ALA A 248 -7.33 5.81 -12.08
N VAL A 249 -7.89 5.36 -13.21
CA VAL A 249 -8.68 4.11 -13.32
C VAL A 249 -7.89 3.16 -14.23
N PRO A 250 -7.59 1.91 -13.82
CA PRO A 250 -8.15 1.14 -12.70
C PRO A 250 -7.54 1.45 -11.31
N GLY A 251 -6.64 2.43 -11.21
CA GLY A 251 -6.02 2.83 -9.96
C GLY A 251 -4.56 2.44 -9.84
N TRP A 252 -3.88 2.18 -10.96
CA TRP A 252 -2.43 1.98 -11.09
C TRP A 252 -2.04 2.20 -12.57
N PHE A 253 -0.74 2.16 -12.86
CA PHE A 253 -0.19 2.07 -14.21
C PHE A 253 -0.39 0.64 -14.75
N GLN A 254 -1.26 0.48 -15.74
CA GLN A 254 -1.55 -0.82 -16.35
C GLN A 254 -0.56 -1.03 -17.50
N ALA A 255 0.63 -1.54 -17.18
CA ALA A 255 1.70 -1.71 -18.15
C ALA A 255 1.37 -2.82 -19.16
N ALA A 256 1.64 -2.57 -20.43
CA ALA A 256 1.60 -3.56 -21.50
C ALA A 256 2.93 -3.54 -22.25
N MET A 257 3.45 -4.73 -22.59
CA MET A 257 4.71 -4.91 -23.28
C MET A 257 4.52 -5.65 -24.60
N THR A 258 5.24 -5.20 -25.63
CA THR A 258 5.27 -5.85 -26.95
C THR A 258 6.71 -6.07 -27.40
N LEU A 259 7.02 -7.25 -27.92
CA LEU A 259 8.32 -7.59 -28.49
C LEU A 259 8.19 -7.70 -30.01
N TYR A 260 9.03 -6.96 -30.73
CA TYR A 260 9.12 -6.98 -32.19
C TYR A 260 10.45 -7.59 -32.65
N ASP A 261 10.43 -8.34 -33.75
CA ASP A 261 11.63 -8.82 -34.44
C ASP A 261 12.26 -7.75 -35.36
N ALA A 262 13.36 -8.11 -36.02
CA ALA A 262 14.10 -7.22 -36.92
C ALA A 262 13.29 -6.78 -38.17
N GLN A 263 12.17 -7.43 -38.48
CA GLN A 263 11.28 -7.07 -39.58
C GLN A 263 10.13 -6.17 -39.10
N GLY A 264 10.05 -5.89 -37.80
CA GLY A 264 8.96 -5.14 -37.18
C GLY A 264 7.70 -5.98 -36.96
N LYS A 265 7.81 -7.31 -37.04
CA LYS A 265 6.70 -8.19 -36.72
C LYS A 265 6.64 -8.37 -35.21
N GLU A 266 5.44 -8.21 -34.65
CA GLU A 266 5.16 -8.59 -33.27
C GLU A 266 5.36 -10.10 -33.08
N VAL A 267 6.25 -10.45 -32.16
CA VAL A 267 6.59 -11.84 -31.84
C VAL A 267 6.09 -12.27 -30.45
N ALA A 268 5.80 -11.32 -29.56
CA ALA A 268 5.17 -11.58 -28.27
C ALA A 268 4.51 -10.29 -27.73
N TYR A 269 3.46 -10.46 -26.95
CA TYR A 269 2.73 -9.40 -26.24
C TYR A 269 2.34 -9.91 -24.85
N ASN A 270 2.37 -9.03 -23.84
CA ASN A 270 1.85 -9.35 -22.52
C ASN A 270 1.50 -8.08 -21.71
N ASP A 271 0.40 -8.10 -20.95
CA ASP A 271 -0.08 -7.00 -20.11
C ASP A 271 -0.37 -7.39 -18.65
N ASP A 272 -0.07 -8.64 -18.28
CA ASP A 272 -0.13 -9.12 -16.90
C ASP A 272 0.86 -10.27 -16.62
N PHE A 273 0.93 -10.72 -15.38
CA PHE A 273 1.47 -12.03 -15.06
C PHE A 273 0.51 -12.74 -14.11
N ARG A 274 -0.33 -13.60 -14.69
CA ARG A 274 -1.43 -14.32 -14.02
C ARG A 274 -2.55 -13.40 -13.57
N PHE A 275 -2.36 -12.79 -12.40
CA PHE A 275 -3.29 -11.87 -11.76
C PHE A 275 -2.58 -10.60 -11.29
N HIS A 276 -1.24 -10.58 -11.40
CA HIS A 276 -0.43 -9.39 -11.17
C HIS A 276 -0.53 -8.50 -12.42
N PRO A 277 -0.92 -7.22 -12.29
CA PRO A 277 -0.96 -6.28 -13.41
C PRO A 277 0.40 -5.92 -14.01
N ASP A 278 1.49 -6.38 -13.39
CA ASP A 278 2.85 -6.15 -13.84
C ASP A 278 3.26 -7.29 -14.79
N PRO A 279 3.48 -7.02 -16.09
CA PRO A 279 3.67 -8.07 -17.09
C PRO A 279 5.04 -8.74 -17.01
N VAL A 280 5.05 -10.05 -17.22
CA VAL A 280 6.27 -10.86 -17.38
C VAL A 280 6.20 -11.67 -18.66
N LEU A 281 7.06 -11.35 -19.62
CA LEU A 281 7.13 -12.01 -20.92
C LEU A 281 8.35 -12.92 -20.95
N CYS A 282 8.13 -14.20 -21.24
CA CYS A 282 9.19 -15.19 -21.43
C CYS A 282 9.16 -15.69 -22.88
N TYR A 283 10.28 -15.60 -23.59
CA TYR A 283 10.33 -15.86 -25.02
C TYR A 283 11.64 -16.52 -25.44
N GLU A 284 11.56 -17.61 -26.20
CA GLU A 284 12.74 -18.23 -26.81
C GLU A 284 12.99 -17.59 -28.17
N ILE A 285 14.17 -16.99 -28.32
CA ILE A 285 14.52 -16.20 -29.50
C ILE A 285 14.68 -17.12 -30.73
N PRO A 286 13.89 -16.95 -31.80
CA PRO A 286 13.88 -17.89 -32.92
C PRO A 286 15.04 -17.71 -33.91
N ALA A 287 15.65 -16.52 -33.96
CA ALA A 287 16.72 -16.18 -34.89
C ALA A 287 17.64 -15.11 -34.28
N ASP A 288 18.92 -15.14 -34.66
CA ASP A 288 19.85 -14.05 -34.34
C ASP A 288 19.34 -12.76 -34.97
N GLY A 289 19.37 -11.65 -34.22
CA GLY A 289 19.04 -10.36 -34.78
C GLY A 289 18.72 -9.28 -33.77
N GLN A 290 18.28 -8.14 -34.32
CA GLN A 290 17.77 -7.03 -33.55
C GLN A 290 16.32 -7.28 -33.15
N TYR A 291 16.01 -6.93 -31.91
CA TYR A 291 14.67 -6.94 -31.36
C TYR A 291 14.36 -5.58 -30.75
N VAL A 292 13.07 -5.22 -30.71
CA VAL A 292 12.58 -4.01 -30.05
C VAL A 292 11.56 -4.39 -29.00
N LEU A 293 11.81 -4.02 -27.76
CA LEU A 293 10.83 -4.07 -26.67
C LEU A 293 10.11 -2.73 -26.59
N GLU A 294 8.79 -2.77 -26.59
CA GLU A 294 7.90 -1.64 -26.41
C GLU A 294 7.18 -1.74 -25.06
N ILE A 295 7.00 -0.62 -24.36
CA ILE A 295 6.17 -0.52 -23.16
C ILE A 295 5.26 0.70 -23.23
N GLN A 296 4.02 0.54 -22.76
CA GLN A 296 3.02 1.61 -22.69
C GLN A 296 2.00 1.36 -21.59
N ASP A 297 1.18 2.36 -21.28
CA ASP A 297 -0.08 2.15 -20.55
C ASP A 297 -1.15 1.57 -21.47
N ALA A 298 -1.85 0.52 -21.02
CA ALA A 298 -2.81 -0.23 -21.82
C ALA A 298 -3.95 0.63 -22.41
N ILE A 299 -4.22 1.80 -21.82
CA ILE A 299 -5.21 2.77 -22.31
C ILE A 299 -4.59 4.16 -22.57
N TYR A 300 -3.28 4.22 -22.83
CA TYR A 300 -2.53 5.42 -23.23
C TYR A 300 -2.68 6.61 -22.27
N ARG A 301 -2.89 6.33 -20.98
CA ARG A 301 -2.69 7.34 -19.94
C ARG A 301 -1.20 7.63 -19.82
N GLY A 302 -0.86 8.47 -18.86
CA GLY A 302 0.52 8.71 -18.47
C GLY A 302 0.58 9.90 -17.54
N ARG A 303 1.63 9.93 -16.74
CA ARG A 303 1.94 10.98 -15.77
C ARG A 303 3.34 10.69 -15.22
N GLU A 304 3.95 11.65 -14.56
CA GLU A 304 5.29 11.51 -13.98
C GLU A 304 5.38 10.36 -12.95
N ASP A 305 4.25 9.90 -12.38
CA ASP A 305 4.18 8.74 -11.49
C ASP A 305 3.76 7.42 -12.19
N PHE A 306 3.79 7.35 -13.53
CA PHE A 306 3.69 6.09 -14.30
C PHE A 306 5.10 5.55 -14.54
N VAL A 307 5.79 5.29 -13.43
CA VAL A 307 7.18 4.81 -13.41
C VAL A 307 7.21 3.32 -13.65
N TYR A 308 8.14 2.86 -14.47
CA TYR A 308 8.46 1.43 -14.61
C TYR A 308 9.94 1.12 -14.42
N ARG A 309 10.20 -0.15 -14.09
CA ARG A 309 11.51 -0.81 -14.16
C ARG A 309 11.35 -2.13 -14.89
N ILE A 310 12.08 -2.39 -15.98
CA ILE A 310 11.99 -3.67 -16.70
C ILE A 310 13.33 -4.39 -16.65
N ALA A 311 13.37 -5.59 -16.07
CA ALA A 311 14.54 -6.47 -16.15
C ALA A 311 14.47 -7.31 -17.44
N VAL A 312 15.52 -7.28 -18.26
CA VAL A 312 15.57 -7.92 -19.58
C VAL A 312 16.86 -8.74 -19.74
N GLY A 313 16.74 -10.03 -20.08
CA GLY A 313 17.89 -10.90 -20.38
C GLY A 313 17.62 -12.38 -20.13
N GLU A 314 18.65 -13.23 -20.18
CA GLU A 314 18.56 -14.65 -19.75
C GLU A 314 18.64 -14.78 -18.22
N LEU A 315 17.64 -14.20 -17.56
CA LEU A 315 17.59 -14.05 -16.11
C LEU A 315 16.91 -15.25 -15.44
N PRO A 316 17.35 -15.68 -14.24
CA PRO A 316 16.62 -16.67 -13.47
C PRO A 316 15.27 -16.11 -13.03
N LEU A 317 14.18 -16.78 -13.40
CA LEU A 317 12.82 -16.43 -13.02
C LEU A 317 12.15 -17.68 -12.46
N VAL A 318 11.67 -17.60 -11.22
CA VAL A 318 10.77 -18.60 -10.65
C VAL A 318 9.36 -18.24 -11.09
N THR A 319 8.66 -19.21 -11.67
CA THR A 319 7.24 -19.07 -12.00
C THR A 319 6.37 -19.77 -10.98
N SER A 320 6.80 -20.90 -10.40
CA SER A 320 6.02 -21.56 -9.36
C SER A 320 6.89 -22.38 -8.42
N ILE A 321 6.40 -22.56 -7.20
CA ILE A 321 6.97 -23.46 -6.20
C ILE A 321 5.93 -24.48 -5.75
N PHE A 322 6.38 -25.65 -5.30
CA PHE A 322 5.49 -26.63 -4.66
C PHE A 322 6.25 -27.50 -3.66
N PRO A 323 5.72 -27.72 -2.45
CA PRO A 323 4.51 -27.10 -1.89
C PRO A 323 4.65 -25.58 -1.72
N LEU A 324 3.53 -24.86 -1.57
CA LEU A 324 3.51 -23.41 -1.29
C LEU A 324 3.93 -23.07 0.16
N GLY A 325 4.38 -24.06 0.93
CA GLY A 325 4.65 -23.90 2.34
C GLY A 325 5.12 -25.19 3.01
N GLY A 326 5.39 -25.10 4.30
CA GLY A 326 5.85 -26.24 5.09
C GLY A 326 5.77 -26.02 6.59
N ARG A 327 6.01 -27.08 7.35
CA ARG A 327 5.82 -27.05 8.81
C ARG A 327 7.00 -26.38 9.54
N ALA A 328 6.69 -25.53 10.50
CA ALA A 328 7.65 -24.97 11.45
C ALA A 328 8.42 -26.07 12.18
N GLY A 329 9.72 -25.85 12.45
CA GLY A 329 10.57 -26.84 13.10
C GLY A 329 11.15 -27.91 12.14
N THR A 330 10.81 -27.86 10.85
CA THR A 330 11.22 -28.89 9.87
C THR A 330 11.95 -28.30 8.66
N GLN A 331 12.57 -29.15 7.85
CA GLN A 331 13.04 -28.79 6.52
C GLN A 331 12.02 -29.28 5.49
N THR A 332 11.75 -28.46 4.48
CA THR A 332 10.80 -28.77 3.41
C THR A 332 11.52 -28.80 2.08
N ALA A 333 11.43 -29.91 1.35
CA ALA A 333 11.85 -29.97 -0.05
C ALA A 333 10.82 -29.22 -0.89
N VAL A 334 11.29 -28.30 -1.72
CA VAL A 334 10.45 -27.43 -2.55
C VAL A 334 10.86 -27.62 -4.01
N GLU A 335 9.94 -28.12 -4.82
CA GLU A 335 10.04 -28.09 -6.28
C GLU A 335 9.96 -26.64 -6.75
N VAL A 336 10.80 -26.26 -7.72
CA VAL A 336 10.80 -24.93 -8.32
C VAL A 336 10.77 -25.06 -9.83
N LYS A 337 9.83 -24.35 -10.46
CA LYS A 337 9.72 -24.24 -11.92
C LYS A 337 9.93 -22.80 -12.37
N GLY A 338 10.41 -22.65 -13.60
CA GLY A 338 10.54 -21.34 -14.23
C GLY A 338 11.56 -21.31 -15.35
N TRP A 339 12.15 -20.14 -15.56
CA TRP A 339 13.04 -19.84 -16.68
C TRP A 339 14.47 -19.64 -16.19
N ASN A 340 15.41 -20.19 -16.96
CA ASN A 340 16.86 -20.07 -16.74
C ASN A 340 17.34 -20.47 -15.33
N LEU A 341 16.56 -21.29 -14.62
CA LEU A 341 16.90 -21.76 -13.28
C LEU A 341 18.03 -22.79 -13.33
N PRO A 342 19.02 -22.72 -12.41
CA PRO A 342 20.10 -23.69 -12.32
C PRO A 342 19.70 -24.99 -11.63
N VAL A 343 18.56 -25.00 -10.93
CA VAL A 343 18.06 -26.12 -10.12
C VAL A 343 16.56 -26.27 -10.32
N ALA A 344 16.05 -27.50 -10.16
CA ALA A 344 14.62 -27.82 -10.20
C ALA A 344 13.97 -27.88 -8.80
N GLY A 345 14.75 -27.68 -7.74
CA GLY A 345 14.25 -27.70 -6.37
C GLY A 345 15.28 -27.18 -5.37
N LEU A 346 14.79 -26.84 -4.18
CA LEU A 346 15.56 -26.34 -3.05
C LEU A 346 15.09 -26.96 -1.74
N THR A 347 15.86 -26.78 -0.68
CA THR A 347 15.46 -27.16 0.67
C THR A 347 15.25 -25.91 1.50
N GLN A 348 14.02 -25.69 1.94
CA GLN A 348 13.63 -24.59 2.79
C GLN A 348 13.76 -25.00 4.26
N ASP A 349 14.63 -24.34 5.02
CA ASP A 349 14.81 -24.61 6.46
C ASP A 349 13.86 -23.75 7.31
N ASN A 350 12.95 -24.41 8.03
CA ASN A 350 11.95 -23.78 8.88
C ASN A 350 12.18 -24.06 10.37
N LYS A 351 13.35 -24.57 10.78
CA LYS A 351 13.64 -24.94 12.18
C LYS A 351 13.39 -23.81 13.17
N ASP A 352 13.85 -22.60 12.82
CA ASP A 352 13.77 -21.41 13.69
C ASP A 352 12.72 -20.39 13.20
N ARG A 353 11.81 -20.82 12.31
CA ARG A 353 10.78 -19.95 11.73
C ARG A 353 9.47 -20.07 12.50
N ALA A 354 8.98 -18.94 13.02
CA ALA A 354 7.62 -18.82 13.52
C ALA A 354 6.60 -18.94 12.37
N PRO A 355 5.34 -19.27 12.64
CA PRO A 355 4.30 -19.25 11.62
C PRO A 355 4.20 -17.88 10.93
N GLY A 356 4.05 -17.89 9.60
CA GLY A 356 4.06 -16.69 8.78
C GLY A 356 4.49 -16.97 7.34
N THR A 357 4.53 -15.92 6.52
CA THR A 357 4.96 -16.01 5.11
C THR A 357 6.38 -15.51 4.96
N TYR A 358 7.19 -16.23 4.20
CA TYR A 358 8.60 -15.91 3.96
C TYR A 358 8.91 -15.94 2.46
N ALA A 359 9.87 -15.13 2.02
CA ALA A 359 10.33 -15.14 0.64
C ALA A 359 11.26 -16.34 0.35
N ILE A 360 11.10 -16.94 -0.82
CA ILE A 360 12.00 -17.93 -1.41
C ILE A 360 12.49 -17.43 -2.77
N SER A 361 13.79 -17.55 -3.01
CA SER A 361 14.41 -17.21 -4.29
C SER A 361 15.47 -18.24 -4.66
N VAL A 362 15.79 -18.32 -5.95
CA VAL A 362 16.85 -19.17 -6.50
C VAL A 362 18.04 -18.29 -6.90
N ARG A 363 19.25 -18.76 -6.59
CA ARG A 363 20.50 -18.10 -7.00
C ARG A 363 21.12 -18.82 -8.21
N LYS A 364 21.57 -18.05 -9.21
CA LYS A 364 22.33 -18.50 -10.39
C LYS A 364 23.62 -17.68 -10.50
N GLY A 365 24.72 -18.23 -9.98
CA GLY A 365 25.92 -17.44 -9.74
C GLY A 365 25.60 -16.31 -8.76
N ASP A 366 25.94 -15.08 -9.13
CA ASP A 366 25.63 -13.90 -8.32
C ASP A 366 24.18 -13.43 -8.45
N LEU A 367 23.48 -13.79 -9.53
CA LEU A 367 22.10 -13.35 -9.78
C LEU A 367 21.10 -14.06 -8.86
N VAL A 368 20.17 -13.27 -8.32
CA VAL A 368 19.01 -13.75 -7.56
C VAL A 368 17.76 -13.64 -8.42
N SER A 369 16.90 -14.66 -8.42
CA SER A 369 15.59 -14.60 -9.07
C SER A 369 14.63 -13.64 -8.36
N ASN A 370 13.42 -13.48 -8.90
CA ASN A 370 12.27 -13.02 -8.13
C ASN A 370 12.05 -13.86 -6.86
N SER A 371 11.23 -13.33 -5.96
CA SER A 371 10.88 -13.98 -4.70
C SER A 371 9.44 -14.49 -4.73
N GLU A 372 9.24 -15.74 -4.33
CA GLU A 372 7.93 -16.36 -4.15
C GLU A 372 7.58 -16.46 -2.66
N PRO A 373 6.33 -16.20 -2.26
CA PRO A 373 5.87 -16.37 -0.88
C PRO A 373 5.75 -17.85 -0.50
N PHE A 374 6.24 -18.19 0.69
CA PHE A 374 6.20 -19.54 1.26
C PHE A 374 5.62 -19.49 2.67
N ALA A 375 4.50 -20.19 2.87
CA ALA A 375 3.80 -20.20 4.16
C ALA A 375 4.38 -21.23 5.13
N VAL A 376 4.59 -20.82 6.38
CA VAL A 376 4.99 -21.70 7.49
C VAL A 376 3.85 -21.75 8.52
N ASP A 377 3.44 -22.96 8.91
CA ASP A 377 2.47 -23.20 10.00
C ASP A 377 2.99 -24.30 10.95
N THR A 378 2.35 -24.44 12.11
CA THR A 378 2.57 -25.49 13.10
C THR A 378 1.75 -26.77 12.91
N LEU A 379 0.65 -26.70 12.15
CA LEU A 379 -0.25 -27.85 11.93
C LEU A 379 0.48 -29.04 11.24
N PRO A 380 0.00 -30.28 11.44
CA PRO A 380 0.46 -31.38 10.61
C PRO A 380 0.07 -31.12 9.15
N GLU A 381 0.88 -31.62 8.23
CA GLU A 381 0.68 -31.43 6.80
C GLU A 381 0.76 -32.75 6.05
N CYS A 382 0.02 -32.85 4.95
CA CYS A 382 0.19 -33.92 3.97
C CYS A 382 0.12 -33.37 2.54
N LEU A 383 0.55 -34.18 1.59
CA LEU A 383 0.26 -33.93 0.18
C LEU A 383 -1.13 -34.50 -0.16
N GLU A 384 -1.77 -33.92 -1.17
CA GLU A 384 -2.89 -34.57 -1.86
C GLU A 384 -2.48 -35.93 -2.44
N LYS A 385 -3.49 -36.76 -2.73
CA LYS A 385 -3.31 -38.08 -3.35
C LYS A 385 -4.35 -38.29 -4.42
N GLU A 386 -3.91 -38.28 -5.67
CA GLU A 386 -4.74 -38.56 -6.84
C GLU A 386 -4.91 -40.07 -7.12
N PRO A 387 -6.02 -40.49 -7.78
CA PRO A 387 -7.19 -39.65 -8.14
C PRO A 387 -8.13 -39.45 -6.96
N ASN A 388 -8.55 -38.21 -6.69
CA ASN A 388 -9.54 -37.88 -5.65
C ASN A 388 -10.73 -37.06 -6.17
N ASN A 389 -10.98 -37.07 -7.48
CA ASN A 389 -11.86 -36.15 -8.20
C ASN A 389 -13.36 -36.24 -7.84
N LEU A 390 -13.74 -37.29 -7.10
CA LEU A 390 -15.13 -37.67 -6.81
C LEU A 390 -15.25 -38.15 -5.36
N PRO A 391 -16.43 -38.05 -4.72
CA PRO A 391 -16.65 -38.56 -3.36
C PRO A 391 -16.23 -40.03 -3.15
N ALA A 392 -16.36 -40.87 -4.19
CA ALA A 392 -15.95 -42.27 -4.13
C ALA A 392 -14.42 -42.46 -4.02
N GLY A 393 -13.63 -41.53 -4.56
CA GLY A 393 -12.16 -41.50 -4.48
C GLY A 393 -11.64 -40.53 -3.42
N ALA A 394 -12.53 -39.90 -2.63
CA ALA A 394 -12.16 -38.81 -1.75
C ALA A 394 -11.08 -39.21 -0.74
N GLN A 395 -10.03 -38.39 -0.65
CA GLN A 395 -8.91 -38.64 0.26
C GLN A 395 -9.38 -38.48 1.71
N PRO A 396 -9.27 -39.52 2.56
CA PRO A 396 -9.58 -39.40 3.97
C PRO A 396 -8.56 -38.50 4.67
N VAL A 397 -9.05 -37.55 5.46
CA VAL A 397 -8.22 -36.63 6.25
C VAL A 397 -8.59 -36.67 7.73
N THR A 398 -7.63 -36.38 8.61
CA THR A 398 -7.83 -36.28 10.06
C THR A 398 -7.49 -34.87 10.51
N LEU A 399 -8.44 -34.20 11.18
CA LEU A 399 -8.33 -32.79 11.53
C LEU A 399 -7.67 -32.61 12.91
N PRO A 400 -6.93 -31.51 13.14
CA PRO A 400 -6.60 -30.43 12.19
C PRO A 400 -5.45 -30.79 11.25
N LEU A 401 -5.47 -30.27 10.01
CA LEU A 401 -4.50 -30.61 8.96
C LEU A 401 -4.34 -29.45 7.95
N ILE A 402 -3.18 -29.37 7.31
CA ILE A 402 -3.00 -28.65 6.03
C ILE A 402 -2.72 -29.67 4.93
N VAL A 403 -3.49 -29.61 3.84
CA VAL A 403 -3.22 -30.35 2.60
C VAL A 403 -2.49 -29.42 1.63
N ASN A 404 -1.35 -29.86 1.13
CA ASN A 404 -0.67 -29.21 0.01
C ASN A 404 -1.04 -29.95 -1.28
N GLY A 405 -1.58 -29.25 -2.25
CA GLY A 405 -2.05 -29.86 -3.50
C GLY A 405 -2.00 -28.93 -4.71
N ARG A 406 -2.48 -29.41 -5.84
CA ARG A 406 -2.58 -28.73 -7.13
C ARG A 406 -3.87 -29.17 -7.82
N ILE A 407 -4.62 -28.20 -8.34
CA ILE A 407 -5.66 -28.52 -9.34
C ILE A 407 -4.91 -28.93 -10.62
N ASP A 408 -4.80 -30.23 -10.89
CA ASP A 408 -3.80 -30.78 -11.84
C ASP A 408 -4.16 -30.42 -13.29
N GLN A 409 -5.43 -30.53 -13.64
CA GLN A 409 -5.94 -30.26 -14.99
C GLN A 409 -7.21 -29.37 -14.97
N PRO A 410 -7.53 -28.68 -16.08
CA PRO A 410 -8.75 -27.90 -16.18
C PRO A 410 -10.02 -28.70 -15.81
N GLY A 411 -10.77 -28.18 -14.83
CA GLY A 411 -12.01 -28.78 -14.34
C GLY A 411 -11.83 -29.88 -13.29
N ASP A 412 -10.61 -30.05 -12.77
CA ASP A 412 -10.31 -30.92 -11.64
C ASP A 412 -10.95 -30.43 -10.33
N TRP A 413 -11.26 -31.38 -9.46
CA TRP A 413 -11.95 -31.18 -8.19
C TRP A 413 -11.29 -32.04 -7.12
N ASP A 414 -10.62 -31.47 -6.14
CA ASP A 414 -10.02 -32.29 -5.10
C ASP A 414 -11.04 -32.54 -3.98
N VAL A 415 -11.37 -33.81 -3.74
CA VAL A 415 -12.39 -34.19 -2.75
C VAL A 415 -11.74 -34.84 -1.53
N PHE A 416 -12.01 -34.27 -0.36
CA PHE A 416 -11.53 -34.75 0.93
C PHE A 416 -12.69 -35.29 1.78
N ARG A 417 -12.52 -36.49 2.34
CA ARG A 417 -13.48 -37.12 3.24
C ARG A 417 -13.11 -36.83 4.69
N LEU A 418 -14.05 -36.27 5.44
CA LEU A 418 -13.91 -35.94 6.85
C LEU A 418 -15.05 -36.56 7.68
N GLU A 419 -14.75 -36.83 8.95
CA GLU A 419 -15.72 -37.32 9.94
C GLU A 419 -15.94 -36.23 10.98
N GLY A 420 -17.21 -35.98 11.36
CA GLY A 420 -17.55 -35.00 12.38
C GLY A 420 -18.81 -35.35 13.15
N ARG A 421 -19.09 -34.60 14.21
CA ARG A 421 -20.28 -34.75 15.07
C ARG A 421 -21.22 -33.56 14.87
N ALA A 422 -22.49 -33.76 15.22
CA ALA A 422 -23.45 -32.67 15.25
C ALA A 422 -22.96 -31.56 16.19
N GLY A 423 -22.90 -30.32 15.69
CA GLY A 423 -22.41 -29.15 16.43
C GLY A 423 -20.91 -28.89 16.30
N ASP A 424 -20.12 -29.78 15.67
CA ASP A 424 -18.72 -29.47 15.37
C ASP A 424 -18.67 -28.32 14.35
N GLU A 425 -17.82 -27.33 14.62
CA GLU A 425 -17.53 -26.24 13.67
C GLU A 425 -16.26 -26.58 12.88
N ILE A 426 -16.36 -26.49 11.55
CA ILE A 426 -15.27 -26.74 10.61
C ILE A 426 -14.92 -25.43 9.91
N VAL A 427 -13.63 -25.11 9.89
CA VAL A 427 -13.04 -24.05 9.08
C VAL A 427 -12.18 -24.70 8.01
N ALA A 428 -12.47 -24.37 6.76
CA ALA A 428 -11.68 -24.71 5.59
C ALA A 428 -11.20 -23.41 4.93
N GLU A 429 -9.89 -23.20 4.87
CA GLU A 429 -9.30 -21.99 4.29
C GLU A 429 -8.23 -22.36 3.27
N VAL A 430 -8.36 -21.79 2.08
CA VAL A 430 -7.38 -21.91 1.00
C VAL A 430 -6.39 -20.75 1.09
N HIS A 431 -5.10 -21.08 1.04
CA HIS A 431 -4.06 -20.13 0.70
C HIS A 431 -3.49 -20.51 -0.66
N ALA A 432 -3.84 -19.75 -1.69
CA ALA A 432 -3.33 -19.91 -3.04
C ALA A 432 -3.00 -18.53 -3.63
N ARG A 433 -3.99 -17.66 -3.85
CA ARG A 433 -3.81 -16.28 -4.36
C ARG A 433 -2.87 -15.46 -3.47
N ARG A 434 -2.99 -15.60 -2.15
CA ARG A 434 -2.07 -14.96 -1.17
C ARG A 434 -0.65 -15.50 -1.22
N LEU A 435 -0.41 -16.61 -1.92
CA LEU A 435 0.86 -17.28 -2.12
C LEU A 435 1.26 -17.36 -3.60
N ASP A 436 0.82 -16.38 -4.40
CA ASP A 436 1.15 -16.22 -5.83
C ASP A 436 0.73 -17.35 -6.78
N SER A 437 -0.18 -18.23 -6.33
CA SER A 437 -0.88 -19.18 -7.20
C SER A 437 -1.99 -18.48 -8.00
N PRO A 438 -2.17 -18.84 -9.29
CA PRO A 438 -3.25 -18.32 -10.12
C PRO A 438 -4.63 -18.89 -9.76
N LEU A 439 -4.70 -19.89 -8.87
CA LEU A 439 -5.93 -20.56 -8.48
C LEU A 439 -6.99 -19.56 -7.99
N ASP A 440 -8.16 -19.64 -8.60
CA ASP A 440 -9.38 -18.96 -8.19
C ASP A 440 -10.23 -19.98 -7.44
N SER A 441 -9.92 -20.15 -6.15
CA SER A 441 -10.39 -21.32 -5.42
C SER A 441 -11.89 -21.30 -5.18
N VAL A 442 -12.49 -22.48 -5.12
CA VAL A 442 -13.86 -22.65 -4.65
C VAL A 442 -13.95 -23.83 -3.69
N LEU A 443 -14.62 -23.60 -2.56
CA LEU A 443 -14.90 -24.62 -1.55
C LEU A 443 -16.39 -24.93 -1.49
N LYS A 444 -16.70 -26.23 -1.46
CA LYS A 444 -18.05 -26.74 -1.20
C LYS A 444 -17.97 -27.85 -0.15
N LEU A 445 -18.72 -27.71 0.93
CA LEU A 445 -18.90 -28.77 1.92
C LEU A 445 -20.25 -29.45 1.67
N SER A 446 -20.27 -30.79 1.58
CA SER A 446 -21.50 -31.57 1.42
C SER A 446 -21.59 -32.71 2.45
N ASP A 447 -22.82 -33.10 2.80
CA ASP A 447 -23.06 -34.31 3.60
C ASP A 447 -22.94 -35.60 2.76
N ALA A 448 -23.11 -36.75 3.41
CA ALA A 448 -23.05 -38.07 2.76
C ALA A 448 -24.13 -38.29 1.67
N ALA A 449 -25.23 -37.54 1.70
CA ALA A 449 -26.28 -37.59 0.67
C ALA A 449 -25.97 -36.64 -0.52
N GLY A 450 -24.85 -35.92 -0.47
CA GLY A 450 -24.46 -34.94 -1.49
C GLY A 450 -25.15 -33.59 -1.35
N ARG A 451 -25.90 -33.35 -0.27
CA ARG A 451 -26.52 -32.05 -0.02
C ARG A 451 -25.44 -31.08 0.45
N GLN A 452 -25.39 -29.90 -0.18
CA GLN A 452 -24.47 -28.84 0.18
C GLN A 452 -24.81 -28.27 1.57
N LEU A 453 -23.83 -28.26 2.46
CA LEU A 453 -23.89 -27.68 3.79
C LEU A 453 -23.36 -26.24 3.80
N ALA A 454 -22.32 -25.96 3.02
CA ALA A 454 -21.73 -24.63 2.89
C ALA A 454 -20.97 -24.49 1.56
N PHE A 455 -20.75 -23.25 1.13
CA PHE A 455 -20.03 -22.89 -0.09
C PHE A 455 -19.36 -21.54 0.09
N ASN A 456 -18.15 -21.38 -0.46
CA ASN A 456 -17.47 -20.10 -0.58
C ASN A 456 -16.47 -20.17 -1.75
N ASP A 457 -16.39 -19.13 -2.55
CA ASP A 457 -15.40 -18.91 -3.62
C ASP A 457 -14.39 -17.83 -3.22
N ASP A 458 -14.87 -16.67 -2.77
CA ASP A 458 -14.00 -15.54 -2.40
C ASP A 458 -14.07 -15.16 -0.90
N HIS A 459 -12.92 -14.75 -0.35
CA HIS A 459 -12.83 -14.16 0.98
C HIS A 459 -11.86 -12.98 1.02
N GLU A 460 -12.37 -11.78 1.32
CA GLU A 460 -11.55 -10.58 1.49
C GLU A 460 -10.58 -10.72 2.67
N ASP A 461 -9.28 -10.59 2.41
CA ASP A 461 -8.24 -10.47 3.43
C ASP A 461 -7.62 -9.08 3.37
N LYS A 462 -8.10 -8.18 4.25
CA LYS A 462 -7.58 -6.81 4.38
C LYS A 462 -6.09 -6.75 4.72
N GLY A 463 -5.49 -7.85 5.15
CA GLY A 463 -4.06 -7.98 5.44
C GLY A 463 -3.23 -8.09 4.17
N SER A 464 -3.87 -8.45 3.06
CA SER A 464 -3.29 -8.64 1.74
C SER A 464 -3.59 -7.45 0.82
N GLY A 465 -3.27 -6.23 1.25
CA GLY A 465 -3.69 -4.99 0.58
C GLY A 465 -3.16 -4.77 -0.85
N LEU A 466 -2.33 -5.66 -1.40
CA LEU A 466 -1.94 -5.65 -2.82
C LEU A 466 -2.80 -6.56 -3.70
N ASN A 467 -3.58 -7.46 -3.10
CA ASN A 467 -4.53 -8.30 -3.82
C ASN A 467 -5.85 -7.54 -3.96
N THR A 468 -6.19 -7.17 -5.20
CA THR A 468 -7.48 -6.54 -5.52
C THR A 468 -8.55 -7.56 -5.91
N HIS A 469 -8.12 -8.80 -6.18
CA HIS A 469 -8.99 -9.94 -6.47
C HIS A 469 -8.71 -11.02 -5.41
N HIS A 470 -9.60 -11.12 -4.41
CA HIS A 470 -9.42 -11.98 -3.23
C HIS A 470 -9.93 -13.41 -3.47
N ALA A 471 -9.32 -14.10 -4.44
CA ALA A 471 -9.76 -15.41 -4.95
C ALA A 471 -9.41 -16.64 -4.07
N ASP A 472 -9.12 -16.40 -2.78
CA ASP A 472 -8.89 -17.45 -1.81
C ASP A 472 -10.19 -17.70 -1.03
N SER A 473 -10.66 -18.94 -1.00
CA SER A 473 -11.89 -19.29 -0.27
C SER A 473 -11.63 -19.49 1.22
N LEU A 474 -12.57 -19.01 2.06
CA LEU A 474 -12.69 -19.34 3.47
C LEU A 474 -14.13 -19.75 3.79
N LEU A 475 -14.31 -21.01 4.17
CA LEU A 475 -15.59 -21.61 4.50
C LEU A 475 -15.62 -21.98 5.98
N THR A 476 -16.65 -21.51 6.69
CA THR A 476 -16.96 -21.92 8.07
C THR A 476 -18.33 -22.56 8.12
N ALA A 477 -18.46 -23.73 8.74
CA ALA A 477 -19.72 -24.45 8.82
C ALA A 477 -19.87 -25.22 10.15
N VAL A 478 -21.05 -25.15 10.75
CA VAL A 478 -21.45 -26.02 11.86
C VAL A 478 -22.14 -27.26 11.30
N LEU A 479 -21.65 -28.44 11.63
CA LEU A 479 -22.21 -29.70 11.12
C LEU A 479 -23.59 -29.97 11.75
N PRO A 480 -24.64 -30.16 10.95
CA PRO A 480 -26.01 -30.32 11.47
C PRO A 480 -26.26 -31.72 12.07
N ALA A 481 -25.46 -32.71 11.67
CA ALA A 481 -25.56 -34.10 12.11
C ALA A 481 -24.14 -34.70 12.17
N GLY A 482 -24.00 -35.80 12.91
CA GLY A 482 -22.75 -36.56 12.90
C GLY A 482 -22.64 -37.47 11.68
N GLY A 483 -21.41 -37.79 11.30
CA GLY A 483 -21.07 -38.72 10.22
C GLY A 483 -20.16 -38.10 9.16
N THR A 484 -20.05 -38.81 8.04
CA THR A 484 -19.17 -38.46 6.94
C THR A 484 -19.65 -37.21 6.19
N CYS A 485 -18.71 -36.30 5.93
CA CYS A 485 -18.87 -35.16 5.02
C CYS A 485 -17.75 -35.15 3.97
N TYR A 486 -17.98 -34.40 2.90
CA TYR A 486 -17.03 -34.23 1.81
C TYR A 486 -16.76 -32.75 1.59
N LEU A 487 -15.49 -32.36 1.65
CA LEU A 487 -15.03 -31.03 1.25
C LEU A 487 -14.49 -31.12 -0.18
N HIS A 488 -15.02 -30.30 -1.07
CA HIS A 488 -14.64 -30.24 -2.48
C HIS A 488 -13.90 -28.92 -2.69
N LEU A 489 -12.72 -28.99 -3.30
CA LEU A 489 -11.93 -27.84 -3.72
C LEU A 489 -11.84 -27.85 -5.25
N GLY A 490 -12.02 -26.71 -5.90
CA GLY A 490 -11.76 -26.59 -7.34
C GLY A 490 -11.35 -25.17 -7.73
N ASP A 491 -11.28 -24.92 -9.04
CA ASP A 491 -11.08 -23.59 -9.61
C ASP A 491 -12.41 -23.05 -10.19
N ALA A 492 -12.81 -21.84 -9.81
CA ALA A 492 -14.06 -21.20 -10.24
C ALA A 492 -14.11 -20.95 -11.75
N GLN A 493 -12.94 -20.76 -12.39
CA GLN A 493 -12.80 -20.61 -13.83
C GLN A 493 -12.55 -21.95 -14.55
N ARG A 494 -12.55 -23.07 -13.81
CA ARG A 494 -12.27 -24.43 -14.29
C ARG A 494 -10.89 -24.56 -14.95
N LYS A 495 -9.91 -23.76 -14.52
CA LYS A 495 -8.51 -23.91 -14.92
C LYS A 495 -7.80 -24.94 -14.04
N GLY A 496 -6.54 -25.23 -14.36
CA GLY A 496 -5.71 -26.21 -13.66
C GLY A 496 -4.34 -26.33 -14.35
N GLY A 497 -3.36 -26.83 -13.63
CA GLY A 497 -1.97 -26.97 -14.08
C GLY A 497 -0.96 -26.97 -12.94
N ALA A 498 0.31 -27.16 -13.27
CA ALA A 498 1.38 -27.29 -12.27
C ALA A 498 1.56 -26.05 -11.38
N GLU A 499 1.12 -24.88 -11.83
CA GLU A 499 1.11 -23.62 -11.10
C GLU A 499 -0.10 -23.42 -10.19
N TYR A 500 -1.19 -24.18 -10.36
CA TYR A 500 -2.44 -24.08 -9.58
C TYR A 500 -2.32 -24.77 -8.22
N ALA A 501 -1.20 -24.56 -7.54
CA ALA A 501 -0.95 -25.09 -6.22
C ALA A 501 -1.80 -24.39 -5.16
N TYR A 502 -2.09 -25.08 -4.08
CA TYR A 502 -2.81 -24.56 -2.93
C TYR A 502 -2.31 -25.14 -1.61
N ARG A 503 -2.61 -24.42 -0.54
CA ARG A 503 -2.58 -24.91 0.84
C ARG A 503 -3.98 -24.85 1.44
N LEU A 504 -4.60 -26.00 1.63
CA LEU A 504 -5.94 -26.13 2.20
C LEU A 504 -5.81 -26.47 3.68
N ARG A 505 -6.08 -25.49 4.55
CA ARG A 505 -6.23 -25.73 5.99
C ARG A 505 -7.62 -26.26 6.25
N ILE A 506 -7.72 -27.38 6.96
CA ILE A 506 -8.99 -27.93 7.47
C ILE A 506 -8.84 -28.15 8.97
N SER A 507 -9.61 -27.44 9.79
CA SER A 507 -9.50 -27.51 11.25
C SER A 507 -10.80 -27.12 11.96
N PRO A 508 -10.96 -27.41 13.26
CA PRO A 508 -11.80 -26.59 14.11
C PRO A 508 -11.37 -25.11 14.04
N PRO A 509 -12.19 -24.15 14.48
CA PRO A 509 -11.78 -22.75 14.58
C PRO A 509 -10.47 -22.61 15.35
N ARG A 510 -9.53 -21.83 14.80
CA ARG A 510 -8.28 -21.40 15.45
C ARG A 510 -8.35 -19.89 15.67
N PRO A 511 -9.12 -19.40 16.68
CA PRO A 511 -9.22 -17.99 16.95
C PRO A 511 -7.84 -17.36 17.02
N ASP A 512 -7.63 -16.25 16.31
CA ASP A 512 -6.38 -15.47 16.32
C ASP A 512 -6.67 -14.06 15.78
N PHE A 513 -5.66 -13.21 15.74
CA PHE A 513 -5.73 -11.91 15.09
C PHE A 513 -4.40 -11.50 14.48
N GLN A 514 -4.48 -10.62 13.47
CA GLN A 514 -3.33 -9.85 12.98
C GLN A 514 -3.59 -8.37 13.19
N LEU A 515 -2.52 -7.57 13.26
CA LEU A 515 -2.61 -6.14 13.46
C LEU A 515 -1.93 -5.37 12.33
N ARG A 516 -2.54 -4.25 11.93
CA ARG A 516 -1.94 -3.22 11.07
C ARG A 516 -1.97 -1.87 11.78
N VAL A 517 -0.90 -1.10 11.72
CA VAL A 517 -0.84 0.27 12.26
C VAL A 517 -0.60 1.28 11.14
N VAL A 518 -1.42 2.32 11.11
CA VAL A 518 -1.41 3.36 10.07
C VAL A 518 -1.37 4.76 10.73
N PRO A 519 -0.56 5.70 10.20
CA PRO A 519 0.40 5.55 9.10
C PRO A 519 1.74 4.92 9.55
N SER A 520 2.55 4.48 8.59
CA SER A 520 3.92 3.96 8.83
C SER A 520 4.94 5.06 9.10
N SER A 521 4.67 6.30 8.68
CA SER A 521 5.45 7.50 9.01
C SER A 521 4.68 8.40 9.96
N ILE A 522 5.18 8.53 11.18
CA ILE A 522 4.59 9.35 12.23
C ILE A 522 5.40 10.63 12.39
N ASN A 523 4.76 11.77 12.14
CA ASN A 523 5.34 13.09 12.37
C ASN A 523 4.69 13.72 13.57
N VAL A 524 5.47 14.30 14.47
CA VAL A 524 4.91 14.87 15.70
C VAL A 524 5.89 15.86 16.31
N ARG A 525 5.38 16.89 16.99
CA ARG A 525 6.23 17.83 17.71
C ARG A 525 6.57 17.30 19.10
N GLY A 526 7.73 17.63 19.67
CA GLY A 526 8.07 17.17 21.02
C GLY A 526 6.97 17.50 22.05
N ILE A 527 6.71 16.60 23.00
CA ILE A 527 5.60 16.64 24.00
C ILE A 527 4.19 16.49 23.39
N ALA A 528 4.02 16.69 22.08
CA ALA A 528 2.71 16.61 21.46
C ALA A 528 2.22 15.18 21.31
N THR A 529 0.92 15.07 21.06
CA THR A 529 0.21 13.83 20.85
C THR A 529 -0.29 13.76 19.41
N VAL A 530 -0.22 12.59 18.79
CA VAL A 530 -0.68 12.35 17.41
C VAL A 530 -1.58 11.11 17.35
N PRO A 531 -2.71 11.15 16.63
CA PRO A 531 -3.57 9.98 16.45
C PRO A 531 -2.96 8.97 15.48
N LEU A 532 -3.17 7.68 15.77
CA LEU A 532 -2.84 6.53 14.91
C LEU A 532 -4.06 5.62 14.82
N THR A 533 -4.21 4.89 13.72
CA THR A 533 -5.25 3.85 13.60
C THR A 533 -4.60 2.48 13.67
N VAL A 534 -5.14 1.61 14.51
CA VAL A 534 -4.77 0.19 14.58
C VAL A 534 -5.96 -0.64 14.10
N TYR A 535 -5.74 -1.44 13.07
CA TYR A 535 -6.71 -2.38 12.53
C TYR A 535 -6.45 -3.77 13.11
N ALA A 536 -7.50 -4.46 13.52
CA ALA A 536 -7.51 -5.84 13.96
C ALA A 536 -8.18 -6.72 12.92
N LEU A 537 -7.39 -7.61 12.33
CA LEU A 537 -7.85 -8.60 11.37
C LEU A 537 -8.11 -9.89 12.13
N ARG A 538 -9.36 -10.06 12.55
CA ARG A 538 -9.81 -11.14 13.42
C ARG A 538 -9.99 -12.42 12.61
N LYS A 539 -9.51 -13.54 13.15
CA LYS A 539 -9.55 -14.85 12.50
C LYS A 539 -10.41 -15.82 13.29
N ASP A 540 -11.10 -16.70 12.56
CA ASP A 540 -11.82 -17.86 13.09
C ASP A 540 -12.67 -17.56 14.35
N GLY A 541 -13.47 -16.49 14.28
CA GLY A 541 -14.39 -16.11 15.37
C GLY A 541 -13.76 -15.39 16.56
N PHE A 542 -12.47 -15.03 16.52
CA PHE A 542 -11.83 -14.27 17.59
C PHE A 542 -12.48 -12.88 17.80
N ALA A 543 -13.28 -12.73 18.86
CA ALA A 543 -14.03 -11.51 19.15
C ALA A 543 -13.52 -10.71 20.35
N ASP A 544 -12.52 -11.21 21.08
CA ASP A 544 -12.08 -10.58 22.33
C ASP A 544 -11.33 -9.25 22.11
N LYS A 545 -11.21 -8.49 23.20
CA LYS A 545 -10.41 -7.26 23.22
C LYS A 545 -8.93 -7.55 23.00
N ILE A 546 -8.22 -6.62 22.37
CA ILE A 546 -6.77 -6.71 22.15
C ILE A 546 -6.12 -5.51 22.84
N ALA A 547 -5.29 -5.75 23.85
CA ALA A 547 -4.49 -4.71 24.49
C ALA A 547 -3.28 -4.38 23.61
N LEU A 548 -2.96 -3.10 23.43
CA LEU A 548 -1.88 -2.64 22.57
C LEU A 548 -0.75 -2.07 23.42
N ALA A 549 0.49 -2.35 23.04
CA ALA A 549 1.67 -1.86 23.72
C ALA A 549 2.78 -1.50 22.72
N LEU A 550 3.65 -0.56 23.10
CA LEU A 550 4.93 -0.38 22.42
C LEU A 550 5.91 -1.43 22.92
N LYS A 551 6.64 -2.04 21.99
CA LYS A 551 7.70 -3.00 22.27
C LYS A 551 9.05 -2.29 22.21
N ASP A 552 9.83 -2.39 23.28
CA ASP A 552 11.20 -1.88 23.38
C ASP A 552 11.36 -0.41 22.96
N ALA A 553 10.32 0.41 23.15
CA ALA A 553 10.36 1.80 22.74
C ALA A 553 11.32 2.64 23.61
N PRO A 554 12.01 3.64 23.01
CA PRO A 554 12.81 4.59 23.78
C PRO A 554 12.02 5.28 24.89
N ALA A 555 12.70 5.75 25.92
CA ALA A 555 12.06 6.43 27.04
C ALA A 555 11.27 7.68 26.58
N GLY A 556 10.05 7.83 27.09
CA GLY A 556 9.19 9.00 26.88
C GLY A 556 8.14 8.87 25.78
N PHE A 557 8.05 7.72 25.10
CA PHE A 557 6.93 7.40 24.22
C PHE A 557 5.80 6.71 25.01
N THR A 558 4.56 7.16 24.84
CA THR A 558 3.39 6.57 25.51
C THR A 558 2.21 6.42 24.56
N LEU A 559 1.47 5.32 24.69
CA LEU A 559 0.20 5.10 24.00
C LEU A 559 -0.97 5.33 24.95
N ASP A 560 -1.98 6.06 24.47
CA ASP A 560 -3.25 6.23 25.16
C ASP A 560 -4.38 5.62 24.33
N GLY A 561 -5.43 5.16 25.02
CA GLY A 561 -6.52 4.42 24.38
C GLY A 561 -6.07 3.09 23.76
N ALA A 562 -4.98 2.51 24.27
CA ALA A 562 -4.26 1.38 23.69
C ALA A 562 -4.99 0.03 23.84
N GLN A 563 -6.23 -0.06 23.38
CA GLN A 563 -7.03 -1.27 23.38
C GLN A 563 -8.02 -1.26 22.21
N VAL A 564 -7.98 -2.31 21.38
CA VAL A 564 -9.06 -2.59 20.43
C VAL A 564 -10.21 -3.25 21.22
N PRO A 565 -11.42 -2.65 21.28
CA PRO A 565 -12.54 -3.26 21.97
C PRO A 565 -12.94 -4.61 21.37
N ALA A 566 -13.61 -5.44 22.18
CA ALA A 566 -14.17 -6.70 21.70
C ALA A 566 -15.15 -6.46 20.53
N GLY A 567 -15.05 -7.29 19.50
CA GLY A 567 -15.85 -7.21 18.27
C GLY A 567 -15.56 -6.02 17.35
N GLN A 568 -14.61 -5.14 17.69
CA GLN A 568 -14.20 -4.03 16.81
C GLN A 568 -12.97 -4.43 15.99
N ASP A 569 -12.98 -4.04 14.71
CA ASP A 569 -11.91 -4.34 13.75
C ASP A 569 -10.91 -3.20 13.62
N GLN A 570 -11.14 -2.08 14.31
CA GLN A 570 -10.18 -0.98 14.37
C GLN A 570 -10.39 -0.14 15.62
N VAL A 571 -9.35 0.61 15.99
CA VAL A 571 -9.41 1.65 17.00
C VAL A 571 -8.45 2.77 16.64
N ARG A 572 -8.85 4.02 16.92
CA ARG A 572 -7.94 5.16 16.89
C ARG A 572 -7.31 5.35 18.27
N ILE A 573 -6.00 5.29 18.35
CA ILE A 573 -5.22 5.52 19.57
C ILE A 573 -4.43 6.81 19.42
N THR A 574 -3.72 7.22 20.47
CA THR A 574 -2.75 8.31 20.33
C THR A 574 -1.37 7.92 20.84
N LEU A 575 -0.35 8.45 20.16
CA LEU A 575 1.05 8.38 20.59
C LEU A 575 1.49 9.75 21.09
N THR A 576 1.95 9.82 22.34
CA THR A 576 2.68 10.98 22.88
C THR A 576 4.18 10.70 22.82
N VAL A 577 4.94 11.72 22.43
CA VAL A 577 6.39 11.61 22.20
C VAL A 577 7.21 12.42 23.20
N PRO A 578 8.50 12.07 23.41
CA PRO A 578 9.37 12.84 24.29
C PRO A 578 9.54 14.30 23.83
N PRO A 579 9.95 15.20 24.73
CA PRO A 579 10.19 16.62 24.41
C PRO A 579 11.35 16.85 23.45
N THR A 580 12.26 15.91 23.35
CA THR A 580 13.52 16.06 22.64
C THR A 580 13.32 15.73 21.15
N PRO A 581 13.64 16.64 20.23
CA PRO A 581 13.67 16.34 18.81
C PRO A 581 14.60 15.17 18.51
N THR A 582 14.19 14.32 17.58
CA THR A 582 15.03 13.24 17.07
C THR A 582 15.98 13.80 16.02
N LYS A 583 17.25 13.38 16.03
CA LYS A 583 18.21 13.74 14.96
C LYS A 583 17.85 13.06 13.64
N GLU A 584 17.44 11.81 13.73
CA GLU A 584 16.99 10.95 12.64
C GLU A 584 15.69 10.25 13.07
N PRO A 585 14.81 9.83 12.15
CA PRO A 585 13.64 9.03 12.48
C PRO A 585 13.98 7.80 13.31
N LEU A 586 13.21 7.56 14.36
CA LEU A 586 13.34 6.37 15.19
C LEU A 586 12.42 5.27 14.68
N SER A 587 12.86 4.02 14.73
CA SER A 587 11.97 2.87 14.53
C SER A 587 11.22 2.57 15.83
N LEU A 588 9.91 2.37 15.74
CA LEU A 588 9.08 1.87 16.83
C LEU A 588 8.52 0.49 16.45
N ALA A 589 8.25 -0.33 17.46
CA ALA A 589 7.49 -1.57 17.31
C ALA A 589 6.25 -1.50 18.22
N MET A 590 5.14 -2.03 17.73
CA MET A 590 3.90 -2.17 18.49
C MET A 590 3.46 -3.63 18.46
N GLU A 591 2.85 -4.07 19.55
CA GLU A 591 2.29 -5.41 19.69
C GLU A 591 0.89 -5.37 20.28
N GLY A 592 0.10 -6.38 19.93
CA GLY A 592 -1.20 -6.68 20.52
C GLY A 592 -1.13 -7.91 21.40
N ARG A 593 -1.83 -7.85 22.53
CA ARG A 593 -1.92 -8.89 23.54
C ARG A 593 -3.38 -9.24 23.78
N ALA A 594 -3.71 -10.51 23.69
CA ALA A 594 -5.03 -11.01 24.03
C ALA A 594 -4.94 -12.42 24.61
N PHE A 595 -6.03 -12.89 25.20
CA PHE A 595 -6.14 -14.27 25.66
C PHE A 595 -6.91 -15.10 24.63
N ILE A 596 -6.37 -16.25 24.27
CA ILE A 596 -7.02 -17.24 23.42
C ILE A 596 -6.95 -18.56 24.18
N GLN A 597 -8.11 -19.17 24.46
CA GLN A 597 -8.19 -20.40 25.26
C GLN A 597 -7.42 -20.30 26.60
N ALA A 598 -7.55 -19.15 27.28
CA ALA A 598 -6.85 -18.80 28.54
C ALA A 598 -5.32 -18.68 28.45
N GLN A 599 -4.73 -18.74 27.25
CA GLN A 599 -3.32 -18.46 27.02
C GLN A 599 -3.14 -17.05 26.48
N GLU A 600 -2.19 -16.28 27.04
CA GLU A 600 -1.82 -14.99 26.46
C GLU A 600 -1.09 -15.23 25.13
N VAL A 601 -1.57 -14.57 24.08
CA VAL A 601 -0.89 -14.49 22.80
C VAL A 601 -0.42 -13.07 22.54
N VAL A 602 0.73 -12.94 21.90
CA VAL A 602 1.30 -11.67 21.47
C VAL A 602 1.45 -11.68 19.95
N ARG A 603 1.01 -10.60 19.29
CA ARG A 603 1.11 -10.43 17.84
C ARG A 603 1.71 -9.07 17.51
N PRO A 604 2.74 -8.98 16.64
CA PRO A 604 3.24 -7.68 16.20
C PRO A 604 2.18 -6.95 15.37
N ALA A 605 2.12 -5.63 15.52
CA ALA A 605 1.37 -4.76 14.62
C ALA A 605 2.27 -4.35 13.45
N ALA A 606 1.97 -4.87 12.26
CA ALA A 606 2.76 -4.55 11.09
C ALA A 606 2.45 -3.12 10.62
N PRO A 607 3.47 -2.32 10.26
CA PRO A 607 3.27 -0.99 9.71
C PRO A 607 2.54 -1.06 8.36
N ALA A 608 1.70 -0.07 8.07
CA ALA A 608 0.99 0.03 6.80
C ALA A 608 0.66 1.48 6.42
N GLU A 609 0.37 1.68 5.14
CA GLU A 609 -0.29 2.87 4.62
C GLU A 609 -1.73 2.50 4.21
N ASP A 610 -2.67 3.39 4.51
CA ASP A 610 -4.05 3.29 4.04
C ASP A 610 -4.18 4.04 2.70
N MET A 611 -4.01 3.29 1.60
CA MET A 611 -3.89 3.79 0.24
C MET A 611 -5.22 3.72 -0.51
N MET A 612 -5.53 4.77 -1.28
CA MET A 612 -6.73 4.83 -2.11
C MET A 612 -6.44 4.39 -3.55
N GLN A 613 -7.31 3.56 -4.11
CA GLN A 613 -7.36 3.13 -5.50
C GLN A 613 -8.59 3.76 -6.18
N ALA A 614 -8.39 4.38 -7.35
CA ALA A 614 -9.46 4.81 -8.26
C ALA A 614 -10.62 5.53 -7.55
N PHE A 615 -10.29 6.60 -6.81
CA PHE A 615 -11.21 7.51 -6.12
C PHE A 615 -12.00 6.96 -4.92
N ALA A 616 -12.01 5.64 -4.67
CA ALA A 616 -12.94 5.05 -3.69
C ALA A 616 -12.36 3.92 -2.82
N TYR A 617 -11.73 2.92 -3.42
CA TYR A 617 -11.32 1.71 -2.69
C TYR A 617 -10.10 2.01 -1.82
N ARG A 618 -10.06 1.45 -0.61
CA ARG A 618 -8.97 1.67 0.34
C ARG A 618 -8.32 0.36 0.75
N HIS A 619 -7.00 0.35 0.77
CA HIS A 619 -6.18 -0.83 0.96
C HIS A 619 -5.13 -0.59 2.04
N LEU A 620 -4.96 -1.56 2.94
CA LEU A 620 -3.89 -1.55 3.92
C LEU A 620 -2.62 -2.13 3.29
N VAL A 621 -1.81 -1.27 2.68
CA VAL A 621 -0.57 -1.66 2.02
C VAL A 621 0.55 -1.71 3.06
N GLY A 622 1.16 -2.88 3.21
CA GLY A 622 2.23 -3.10 4.20
C GLY A 622 3.45 -2.21 3.97
N ALA A 623 4.10 -1.83 5.06
CA ALA A 623 5.38 -1.15 5.11
C ALA A 623 6.36 -1.95 6.01
N GLU A 624 7.65 -1.88 5.70
CA GLU A 624 8.71 -2.57 6.43
C GLU A 624 8.94 -1.97 7.83
N GLU A 625 8.88 -0.64 7.93
CA GLU A 625 9.24 0.08 9.15
C GLU A 625 8.17 1.06 9.62
N LEU A 626 7.90 1.07 10.93
CA LEU A 626 7.16 2.14 11.60
C LEU A 626 8.15 3.20 12.08
N LYS A 627 8.21 4.33 11.40
CA LYS A 627 9.14 5.44 11.69
C LYS A 627 8.43 6.57 12.41
N VAL A 628 9.10 7.16 13.40
CA VAL A 628 8.66 8.37 14.08
C VAL A 628 9.70 9.48 13.99
N ALA A 629 9.27 10.67 13.56
CA ALA A 629 10.07 11.88 13.51
C ALA A 629 9.53 12.91 14.51
N VAL A 630 10.34 13.24 15.51
CA VAL A 630 10.00 14.24 16.52
C VAL A 630 10.66 15.57 16.17
N SER A 631 9.87 16.60 15.90
CA SER A 631 10.35 17.93 15.51
C SER A 631 10.10 19.01 16.56
N GLY A 632 10.96 20.04 16.58
CA GLY A 632 10.79 21.25 17.39
C GLY A 632 10.79 21.04 18.92
N ARG A 633 10.89 22.14 19.68
CA ARG A 633 10.66 22.14 21.13
C ARG A 633 9.26 22.70 21.40
N TYR A 634 8.44 22.01 22.18
CA TYR A 634 7.15 22.57 22.62
C TYR A 634 7.39 23.85 23.43
N LEU A 635 6.65 24.91 23.13
CA LEU A 635 6.77 26.21 23.82
C LEU A 635 6.25 26.18 25.26
N SER A 636 5.57 25.11 25.66
CA SER A 636 5.02 24.92 27.00
C SER A 636 5.55 23.63 27.65
N LYS A 637 5.79 23.64 28.97
CA LYS A 637 6.10 22.42 29.73
C LYS A 637 4.83 21.64 30.13
N SER A 638 3.65 22.17 29.81
CA SER A 638 2.39 21.61 30.27
C SER A 638 1.85 20.59 29.28
N THR A 639 1.81 19.33 29.71
CA THR A 639 1.11 18.24 29.02
C THR A 639 -0.39 18.45 29.12
N VAL A 640 -1.12 18.32 28.01
CA VAL A 640 -2.58 18.27 28.05
C VAL A 640 -3.00 16.97 28.74
N ARG A 641 -3.86 17.05 29.76
CA ARG A 641 -4.32 15.88 30.52
C ARG A 641 -5.84 15.84 30.57
N ILE A 642 -6.39 14.64 30.47
CA ILE A 642 -7.80 14.40 30.78
C ILE A 642 -7.93 14.09 32.26
N LEU A 643 -8.89 14.72 32.91
CA LEU A 643 -9.19 14.60 34.32
C LEU A 643 -10.57 13.96 34.47
N GLY A 644 -10.60 12.81 35.14
CA GLY A 644 -11.83 12.04 35.36
C GLY A 644 -11.57 10.54 35.24
N PRO A 645 -12.58 9.72 35.56
CA PRO A 645 -12.50 8.27 35.39
C PRO A 645 -12.45 7.89 33.91
N ALA A 646 -11.63 6.89 33.59
CA ALA A 646 -11.63 6.20 32.30
C ALA A 646 -12.21 4.78 32.50
N PRO A 647 -13.13 4.30 31.64
CA PRO A 647 -13.67 4.98 30.46
C PRO A 647 -14.65 6.13 30.81
N VAL A 648 -14.82 7.06 29.88
CA VAL A 648 -15.88 8.08 29.93
C VAL A 648 -17.22 7.41 29.66
N CYS A 649 -18.08 7.33 30.68
CA CYS A 649 -19.43 6.79 30.53
C CYS A 649 -20.38 7.86 29.98
N ILE A 650 -20.94 7.64 28.79
CA ILE A 650 -21.88 8.54 28.14
C ILE A 650 -23.25 7.86 28.10
N PRO A 651 -24.26 8.32 28.85
CA PRO A 651 -25.59 7.69 28.79
C PRO A 651 -26.24 7.97 27.44
N ALA A 652 -26.84 6.94 26.83
CA ALA A 652 -27.49 7.03 25.53
C ALA A 652 -28.57 8.13 25.50
N GLY A 653 -28.47 9.08 24.57
CA GLY A 653 -29.39 10.22 24.45
C GLY A 653 -29.15 11.34 25.47
N LYS A 654 -28.11 11.24 26.31
CA LYS A 654 -27.77 12.24 27.33
C LYS A 654 -26.34 12.75 27.17
N THR A 655 -25.92 13.57 28.14
CA THR A 655 -24.61 14.21 28.16
C THR A 655 -23.70 13.62 29.22
N ALA A 656 -22.39 13.70 28.96
CA ALA A 656 -21.33 13.41 29.93
C ALA A 656 -20.37 14.60 30.01
N ARG A 657 -19.75 14.80 31.17
CA ARG A 657 -18.80 15.90 31.39
C ARG A 657 -17.41 15.32 31.61
N ILE A 658 -16.44 15.93 30.94
CA ILE A 658 -15.02 15.67 31.18
C ILE A 658 -14.31 17.00 31.47
N GLN A 659 -13.27 16.95 32.28
CA GLN A 659 -12.38 18.09 32.49
C GLN A 659 -11.06 17.81 31.78
N VAL A 660 -10.54 18.82 31.08
CA VAL A 660 -9.24 18.74 30.44
C VAL A 660 -8.36 19.88 30.91
N SER A 661 -7.14 19.57 31.29
CA SER A 661 -6.11 20.56 31.57
C SER A 661 -5.45 20.93 30.25
N VAL A 662 -5.68 22.15 29.80
CA VAL A 662 -5.09 22.71 28.57
C VAL A 662 -4.23 23.90 29.01
N PRO A 663 -3.04 24.12 28.42
CA PRO A 663 -2.17 25.22 28.82
C PRO A 663 -2.93 26.56 28.86
N PRO A 664 -2.86 27.33 29.96
CA PRO A 664 -3.57 28.59 30.07
C PRO A 664 -3.00 29.59 29.07
N VAL A 665 -3.84 30.04 28.14
CA VAL A 665 -3.60 31.14 27.20
C VAL A 665 -2.31 31.01 26.39
N THR A 666 -2.43 30.40 25.22
CA THR A 666 -1.51 30.73 24.12
C THR A 666 -1.74 32.19 23.68
N PRO A 667 -0.74 32.91 23.14
CA PRO A 667 -0.93 34.25 22.52
C PRO A 667 -1.91 34.27 21.32
N PHE A 668 -2.67 33.20 21.08
CA PHE A 668 -3.51 32.93 19.91
C PHE A 668 -5.02 33.05 20.17
N GLY A 669 -5.47 33.55 21.32
CA GLY A 669 -6.90 33.81 21.59
C GLY A 669 -7.68 32.62 22.19
N ARG A 670 -9.00 32.58 21.96
CA ARG A 670 -9.91 31.55 22.48
C ARG A 670 -9.66 30.20 21.79
N LEU A 671 -9.67 29.12 22.57
CA LEU A 671 -9.59 27.75 22.06
C LEU A 671 -10.97 27.19 21.73
N GLU A 672 -11.04 26.46 20.62
CA GLU A 672 -12.17 25.63 20.22
C GLU A 672 -11.78 24.16 20.28
N PHE A 673 -12.75 23.30 20.58
CA PHE A 673 -12.54 21.86 20.71
C PHE A 673 -13.47 21.12 19.74
N GLU A 674 -12.94 20.09 19.10
CA GLU A 674 -13.68 19.26 18.15
C GLU A 674 -13.24 17.81 18.30
N LEU A 675 -14.18 16.86 18.17
CA LEU A 675 -13.83 15.45 18.09
C LEU A 675 -13.20 15.14 16.72
N SER A 676 -12.08 14.43 16.73
CA SER A 676 -11.47 13.89 15.51
C SER A 676 -12.13 12.56 15.18
N GLU A 677 -12.90 12.52 14.09
CA GLU A 677 -13.56 11.32 13.57
C GLU A 677 -14.24 10.48 14.67
N PRO A 678 -15.16 11.06 15.46
CA PRO A 678 -15.88 10.30 16.46
C PRO A 678 -16.80 9.28 15.80
N PRO A 679 -17.20 8.21 16.52
CA PRO A 679 -18.32 7.38 16.11
C PRO A 679 -19.57 8.22 15.84
N ASP A 680 -20.33 7.83 14.82
CA ASP A 680 -21.58 8.49 14.47
C ASP A 680 -22.52 8.58 15.68
N GLY A 681 -23.04 9.78 15.92
CA GLY A 681 -23.92 10.05 17.05
C GLY A 681 -23.24 10.47 18.35
N ILE A 682 -21.92 10.66 18.37
CA ILE A 682 -21.21 11.28 19.51
C ILE A 682 -20.63 12.63 19.09
N ALA A 683 -20.93 13.68 19.86
CA ALA A 683 -20.48 15.05 19.57
C ALA A 683 -20.05 15.80 20.83
N ILE A 684 -19.33 16.91 20.65
CA ILE A 684 -19.14 17.91 21.71
C ILE A 684 -20.32 18.87 21.64
N GLN A 685 -21.12 18.90 22.70
CA GLN A 685 -22.22 19.87 22.85
C GLN A 685 -21.68 21.26 23.16
N LYS A 686 -20.73 21.35 24.11
CA LYS A 686 -20.08 22.62 24.49
C LYS A 686 -18.74 22.39 25.17
N ALA A 687 -17.85 23.36 25.04
CA ALA A 687 -16.62 23.45 25.81
C ALA A 687 -16.52 24.85 26.44
N ALA A 688 -16.25 24.90 27.74
CA ALA A 688 -16.19 26.14 28.50
C ALA A 688 -15.01 26.13 29.49
N PRO A 689 -14.33 27.27 29.70
CA PRO A 689 -13.35 27.41 30.76
C PRO A 689 -13.99 27.12 32.14
N ASP A 690 -13.27 26.43 33.00
CA ASP A 690 -13.64 26.09 34.38
C ASP A 690 -12.40 26.28 35.27
N GLY A 691 -12.17 27.52 35.71
CA GLY A 691 -10.93 27.90 36.40
C GLY A 691 -9.68 27.74 35.51
N ALA A 692 -8.72 26.94 35.98
CA ALA A 692 -7.50 26.60 35.22
C ALA A 692 -7.69 25.42 34.24
N LEU A 693 -8.91 24.86 34.18
CA LEU A 693 -9.27 23.73 33.34
C LEU A 693 -10.26 24.16 32.27
N THR A 694 -10.55 23.26 31.33
CA THR A 694 -11.69 23.38 30.41
C THR A 694 -12.62 22.21 30.63
N GLN A 695 -13.90 22.49 30.86
CA GLN A 695 -14.95 21.48 30.88
C GLN A 695 -15.48 21.26 29.47
N ILE A 696 -15.48 20.01 29.01
CA ILE A 696 -16.09 19.59 27.75
C ILE A 696 -17.33 18.75 28.09
N VAL A 697 -18.46 19.11 27.49
CA VAL A 697 -19.72 18.36 27.58
C VAL A 697 -19.90 17.60 26.28
N LEU A 698 -19.87 16.28 26.39
CA LEU A 698 -20.16 15.34 25.32
C LEU A 698 -21.66 15.06 25.30
N GLU A 699 -22.22 14.81 24.12
CA GLU A 699 -23.58 14.34 23.93
C GLU A 699 -23.62 13.10 23.05
N SER A 700 -24.64 12.27 23.26
CA SER A 700 -24.92 11.11 22.41
C SER A 700 -26.33 11.15 21.83
N ASP A 701 -26.47 10.69 20.60
CA ASP A 701 -27.73 10.52 19.89
C ASP A 701 -28.23 9.08 20.05
N ALA A 702 -29.30 8.88 20.81
CA ALA A 702 -29.89 7.56 21.08
C ALA A 702 -30.39 6.83 19.82
N ALA A 703 -30.60 7.54 18.70
CA ALA A 703 -30.97 6.92 17.43
C ALA A 703 -29.76 6.29 16.71
N LYS A 704 -28.54 6.74 17.03
CA LYS A 704 -27.30 6.35 16.33
C LYS A 704 -26.38 5.47 17.17
N VAL A 705 -26.41 5.63 18.49
CA VAL A 705 -25.58 4.83 19.40
C VAL A 705 -26.43 3.92 20.30
N LYS A 706 -25.88 2.75 20.64
CA LYS A 706 -26.50 1.77 21.55
C LYS A 706 -25.62 1.54 22.79
N PRO A 707 -26.22 1.25 23.95
CA PRO A 707 -25.47 0.81 25.13
C PRO A 707 -24.52 -0.35 24.80
N GLY A 708 -23.30 -0.30 25.34
CA GLY A 708 -22.22 -1.26 25.07
C GLY A 708 -21.28 -0.85 23.93
N LEU A 709 -21.57 0.21 23.17
CA LEU A 709 -20.60 0.78 22.23
C LEU A 709 -19.38 1.31 22.99
N LYS A 710 -18.19 0.81 22.63
CA LYS A 710 -16.90 1.18 23.24
C LYS A 710 -15.91 1.60 22.15
N GLY A 711 -14.97 2.46 22.51
CA GLY A 711 -13.89 2.90 21.64
C GLY A 711 -13.11 4.03 22.28
N ASN A 712 -12.49 4.88 21.47
CA ASN A 712 -11.80 6.07 21.92
C ASN A 712 -12.39 7.33 21.31
N LEU A 713 -12.46 8.40 22.11
CA LEU A 713 -12.71 9.76 21.66
C LEU A 713 -11.38 10.52 21.66
N ILE A 714 -11.06 11.14 20.53
CA ILE A 714 -9.88 11.98 20.37
C ILE A 714 -10.35 13.41 20.13
N VAL A 715 -9.84 14.36 20.90
CA VAL A 715 -10.24 15.76 20.80
C VAL A 715 -9.08 16.58 20.26
N ASN A 716 -9.36 17.40 19.26
CA ASN A 716 -8.45 18.40 18.71
C ASN A 716 -8.76 19.77 19.30
N ALA A 717 -7.72 20.48 19.72
CA ALA A 717 -7.80 21.86 20.19
C ALA A 717 -7.30 22.81 19.10
N PHE A 718 -8.13 23.78 18.74
CA PHE A 718 -7.84 24.78 17.72
C PHE A 718 -7.81 26.18 18.33
N ALA A 719 -6.91 27.04 17.85
CA ALA A 719 -6.93 28.47 18.13
C ALA A 719 -7.50 29.24 16.95
N LEU A 720 -8.30 30.26 17.25
CA LEU A 720 -8.80 31.22 16.26
C LEU A 720 -7.89 32.44 16.21
N ARG A 721 -7.13 32.59 15.13
CA ARG A 721 -6.31 33.77 14.91
C ARG A 721 -7.00 34.74 13.95
N SER A 722 -7.32 35.94 14.43
CA SER A 722 -7.73 37.06 13.58
C SER A 722 -6.51 37.61 12.85
N GLN A 723 -6.51 37.60 11.52
CA GLN A 723 -5.55 38.33 10.71
C GLN A 723 -6.13 39.68 10.31
N ALA A 724 -5.29 40.73 10.31
CA ALA A 724 -5.66 42.02 9.75
C ALA A 724 -6.14 41.84 8.30
N PRO A 725 -7.16 42.58 7.84
CA PRO A 725 -7.64 42.46 6.47
C PRO A 725 -6.51 42.73 5.46
N PRO A 726 -6.46 42.03 4.32
CA PRO A 726 -5.64 42.46 3.20
C PRO A 726 -5.98 43.91 2.79
N PRO A 727 -5.04 44.69 2.22
CA PRO A 727 -5.34 46.03 1.71
C PRO A 727 -6.54 45.98 0.75
N GLY A 728 -7.59 46.76 1.05
CA GLY A 728 -8.82 46.83 0.24
C GLY A 728 -9.97 45.90 0.67
N LYS A 729 -9.85 45.14 1.76
CA LYS A 729 -10.98 44.40 2.38
C LYS A 729 -11.31 44.96 3.76
N THR A 730 -12.59 45.03 4.11
CA THR A 730 -13.09 45.54 5.40
C THR A 730 -13.26 44.46 6.48
N GLN A 731 -13.18 43.17 6.13
CA GLN A 731 -13.32 42.06 7.08
C GLN A 731 -11.99 41.34 7.33
N ALA A 732 -11.69 41.12 8.61
CA ALA A 732 -10.58 40.29 9.08
C ALA A 732 -10.85 38.82 8.75
N ASN A 733 -9.87 38.13 8.15
CA ASN A 733 -9.95 36.68 7.98
C ASN A 733 -9.60 36.00 9.30
N GLN A 734 -10.53 35.20 9.83
CA GLN A 734 -10.23 34.28 10.94
C GLN A 734 -9.64 32.99 10.39
N ARG A 735 -8.44 32.62 10.85
CA ARG A 735 -7.81 31.35 10.50
C ARG A 735 -7.79 30.44 11.72
N ARG A 736 -8.40 29.27 11.56
CA ARG A 736 -8.39 28.19 12.57
C ARG A 736 -7.10 27.39 12.44
N MET A 737 -6.39 27.20 13.55
CA MET A 737 -5.10 26.51 13.58
C MET A 737 -5.12 25.41 14.65
N LEU A 738 -4.76 24.18 14.28
CA LEU A 738 -4.61 23.09 15.24
C LEU A 738 -3.44 23.40 16.19
N VAL A 739 -3.73 23.48 17.49
CA VAL A 739 -2.74 23.76 18.55
C VAL A 739 -2.23 22.48 19.19
N GLY A 740 -3.09 21.46 19.26
CA GLY A 740 -2.72 20.15 19.78
C GLY A 740 -3.87 19.16 19.73
N THR A 741 -3.53 17.90 19.92
CA THR A 741 -4.46 16.80 20.06
C THR A 741 -4.37 16.27 21.49
N LEU A 742 -5.51 15.96 22.09
CA LEU A 742 -5.59 15.33 23.41
C LEU A 742 -5.26 13.84 23.32
N PRO A 743 -4.71 13.23 24.39
CA PRO A 743 -4.64 11.78 24.50
C PRO A 743 -6.00 11.11 24.23
N ALA A 744 -5.99 9.93 23.61
CA ALA A 744 -7.21 9.17 23.36
C ALA A 744 -7.93 8.83 24.67
N MET A 745 -9.23 9.11 24.72
CA MET A 745 -10.09 8.83 25.86
C MET A 745 -10.95 7.60 25.59
N PRO A 746 -10.74 6.49 26.30
CA PRO A 746 -11.68 5.38 26.25
C PRO A 746 -13.08 5.85 26.65
N PHE A 747 -14.11 5.43 25.92
CA PHE A 747 -15.50 5.72 26.25
C PHE A 747 -16.36 4.46 26.22
N GLU A 748 -17.50 4.53 26.89
CA GLU A 748 -18.56 3.52 26.82
C GLU A 748 -19.93 4.21 26.79
N ILE A 749 -20.79 3.82 25.85
CA ILE A 749 -22.20 4.19 25.88
C ILE A 749 -22.90 3.32 26.92
N VAL A 750 -23.49 3.95 27.94
CA VAL A 750 -24.22 3.27 29.01
C VAL A 750 -25.73 3.46 28.86
N ALA A 751 -26.51 2.67 29.60
CA ALA A 751 -27.96 2.86 29.65
C ALA A 751 -28.32 4.28 30.12
N PRO A 752 -29.45 4.86 29.67
CA PRO A 752 -29.79 6.27 29.87
C PRO A 752 -29.79 6.75 31.32
#